data_AF-A0A2L2N838-F1
#
_entry.id   AF-A0A2L2N838-F1
#
_cell.length_a   1.000
_cell.length_b   1.000
_cell.length_c   1.000
_cell.angle_alpha   90.00
_cell.angle_beta   90.00
_cell.angle_gamma   90.00
#
_symmetry.space_group_name_H-M   'P 1'
#
loop_
_entity.id
_entity.type
_entity.pdbx_description
1 polymer ?
#
loop_
_entity_poly.entity_id
_entity_poly.type
_entity_poly.pdbx_seq_one_letter_code
_entity_poly.pdbx_strand_id
1 'polypeptide(L)'
;MNPFQLNKYSDREPEKQQKRFPGWFALDFGTSNSTVTLFDPIEVPIAEILPKEQEMRLRDRLSEWLSSPASVALPDVSDDDWAKFITEISKNLEIDPRKLSEVFESDNKERFLEAIRQIELSLGNSERFRRAVSKKLYQIYHEVFRVPTLESQNLIPVVLDIDRRDTEIPSELEISQLGDLKLRMGREARDNRKKAIAQGTSSSLKEIISRFHHSPKRYFGQERSFSIIVDGEEEIITANQLIQSAWAHLIELTEDYRQRAQRRFSEGTFLTAVVTYPTVAPPVVRKEVKEFVEQLGIDDVQTAYDEAVSVAIFFLWREFGGNLNIGIESFKTRCRQAGNKWSQNVLVLDIGGGTTDLALIELTLEDKTPTFADYEDRGLGGRYYKLTPKLLGSSGHLQLGGELITLRIFRLLKVAIADFLLTAVTTGDLESEKLEDLISSELNERFLEQGKFKSGSILKCLDKENPEGDIAYKDALDTAEKVLPTRWQQSPQRLQSFYILWDYAEAAKLKLGQKAPTDNSLLTFTLSEQQISELLNQSAVKLQVKDPNNICVTLDNRQFERAAVSGIKEAIGIAKGLMESRLRPDDLTKDSWNSQKVDWLILSGKTCNLDIVQRQIYQEFSKSPYFVWNPERITFVLEFTKLATSAGACYAEKLRRLRFDPEESKSLLRKGANQLEIDVKNLFYYLPCNFKRKTQSNDLLTIFKAGQELYQLAHWETVAKVRTAWQGIQLTNIIYRQDYEDGDLRLWGSFDGKNLMNKLGMQEAEFLKKIKVQFEIDQTLEFNVLLCQGNPHYLIDIPGIELESVISETSPLFADGKLNWNIAVERFNKDLNDGDIAVNVLESATVDQPDAYHLVFEVGNDGSKLFQKFHYLRDGVTEPGIGLISNPLPPFPQTGQHTFYIYQTDAETNSKKWIRIGALSKPDVTTDYPCQYRVTLDNQGILRMHAGEVPYWTSNSQECLKEEGCVYIAELELQPNEVDKERDPFCGIH
;
A
#
# COMPACT_ATOMS: atom_id res chain seq x y z
N MET A 1 -8.39 70.13 -18.20
CA MET A 1 -7.08 69.64 -18.69
C MET A 1 -7.12 68.13 -18.64
N ASN A 2 -6.85 67.50 -19.77
CA ASN A 2 -7.16 66.11 -20.06
C ASN A 2 -6.03 65.18 -19.54
N PRO A 3 -6.32 64.15 -18.73
CA PRO A 3 -5.31 63.31 -18.07
C PRO A 3 -4.77 62.17 -18.96
N PHE A 4 -4.70 62.37 -20.27
CA PHE A 4 -4.13 61.39 -21.22
C PHE A 4 -2.73 61.83 -21.66
N GLN A 5 -1.71 61.50 -20.85
CA GLN A 5 -0.35 61.34 -21.34
C GLN A 5 0.17 59.97 -20.90
N LEU A 6 0.23 59.07 -21.88
CA LEU A 6 0.82 57.74 -21.78
C LEU A 6 2.28 57.83 -21.33
N ASN A 7 2.58 57.26 -20.17
CA ASN A 7 3.93 56.76 -19.90
C ASN A 7 4.17 55.55 -20.80
N LYS A 8 5.18 55.66 -21.67
CA LYS A 8 5.79 54.52 -22.38
C LYS A 8 6.36 53.55 -21.34
N TYR A 9 5.55 52.58 -20.91
CA TYR A 9 6.07 51.36 -20.34
C TYR A 9 6.59 50.48 -21.47
N SER A 10 7.82 50.03 -21.29
CA SER A 10 8.52 49.05 -22.10
C SER A 10 7.61 47.90 -22.52
N ASP A 11 7.59 47.59 -23.81
CA ASP A 11 7.21 46.28 -24.34
C ASP A 11 8.16 45.23 -23.72
N ARG A 12 7.82 44.73 -22.53
CA ARG A 12 8.14 43.36 -22.16
C ARG A 12 7.00 42.55 -22.71
N GLU A 13 7.30 41.68 -23.68
CA GLU A 13 6.38 40.61 -24.05
C GLU A 13 5.81 39.98 -22.77
N PRO A 14 4.49 39.79 -22.66
CA PRO A 14 3.96 39.04 -21.54
C PRO A 14 4.62 37.66 -21.58
N GLU A 15 5.39 37.32 -20.54
CA GLU A 15 5.80 35.93 -20.30
C GLU A 15 4.53 35.10 -20.48
N LYS A 16 4.49 34.24 -21.51
CA LYS A 16 3.39 33.31 -21.72
C LYS A 16 3.23 32.58 -20.40
N GLN A 17 2.16 32.87 -19.66
CA GLN A 17 1.79 32.07 -18.50
C GLN A 17 1.76 30.62 -18.98
N GLN A 18 2.71 29.83 -18.48
CA GLN A 18 2.87 28.45 -18.85
C GLN A 18 1.54 27.76 -18.49
N LYS A 19 0.79 27.33 -19.51
CA LYS A 19 -0.49 26.66 -19.31
C LYS A 19 -0.23 25.43 -18.44
N ARG A 20 -1.03 25.26 -17.39
CA ARG A 20 -0.94 24.11 -16.47
C ARG A 20 -1.86 23.01 -16.95
N PHE A 21 -1.37 21.77 -16.93
CA PHE A 21 -2.20 20.61 -17.18
C PHE A 21 -3.23 20.48 -16.06
N PRO A 22 -4.53 20.43 -16.36
CA PRO A 22 -5.59 20.40 -15.33
C PRO A 22 -5.77 19.01 -14.68
N GLY A 23 -5.14 17.96 -15.22
CA GLY A 23 -5.16 16.62 -14.65
C GLY A 23 -3.91 16.26 -13.85
N TRP A 24 -3.70 14.97 -13.60
CA TRP A 24 -2.53 14.43 -12.88
C TRP A 24 -2.20 13.02 -13.36
N PHE A 25 -1.04 12.49 -12.99
CA PHE A 25 -0.63 11.13 -13.29
C PHE A 25 -0.20 10.39 -12.03
N ALA A 26 -0.29 9.06 -12.07
CA ALA A 26 0.16 8.18 -11.01
C ALA A 26 1.27 7.26 -11.50
N LEU A 27 2.40 7.25 -10.81
CA LEU A 27 3.57 6.42 -11.11
C LEU A 27 3.63 5.21 -10.19
N ASP A 28 3.74 4.02 -10.77
CA ASP A 28 4.17 2.81 -10.09
C ASP A 28 5.52 2.34 -10.64
N PHE A 29 6.59 2.70 -9.94
CA PHE A 29 7.94 2.24 -10.22
C PHE A 29 8.16 0.89 -9.52
N GLY A 30 7.92 -0.21 -10.24
CA GLY A 30 8.05 -1.55 -9.68
C GLY A 30 9.44 -2.14 -9.81
N THR A 31 9.70 -3.23 -9.10
CA THR A 31 11.03 -3.86 -9.07
C THR A 31 11.41 -4.42 -10.43
N SER A 32 10.53 -5.18 -11.08
CA SER A 32 10.81 -5.76 -12.41
C SER A 32 10.13 -5.00 -13.55
N ASN A 33 9.01 -4.32 -13.26
CA ASN A 33 8.21 -3.61 -14.27
C ASN A 33 7.59 -2.34 -13.69
N SER A 34 7.33 -1.35 -14.54
CA SER A 34 6.75 -0.05 -14.17
C SER A 34 5.52 0.29 -15.02
N THR A 35 4.58 1.05 -14.46
CA THR A 35 3.37 1.53 -15.14
C THR A 35 3.04 2.97 -14.75
N VAL A 36 2.30 3.66 -15.62
CA VAL A 36 1.78 5.00 -15.37
C VAL A 36 0.31 5.08 -15.79
N THR A 37 -0.52 5.71 -14.96
CA THR A 37 -1.91 6.02 -15.29
C THR A 37 -2.14 7.53 -15.23
N LEU A 38 -2.70 8.11 -16.29
CA LEU A 38 -3.02 9.53 -16.41
C LEU A 38 -4.51 9.78 -16.18
N PHE A 39 -4.86 10.79 -15.41
CA PHE A 39 -6.19 11.38 -15.40
C PHE A 39 -6.21 12.64 -16.28
N ASP A 40 -7.08 12.67 -17.28
CA ASP A 40 -7.29 13.85 -18.13
C ASP A 40 -8.76 14.30 -18.09
N PRO A 41 -9.07 15.55 -17.67
CA PRO A 41 -10.45 15.99 -17.53
C PRO A 41 -11.21 16.17 -18.85
N ILE A 42 -10.57 16.04 -20.03
CA ILE A 42 -11.30 16.05 -21.31
C ILE A 42 -12.38 14.96 -21.28
N GLU A 43 -13.62 15.41 -21.45
CA GLU A 43 -14.82 14.60 -21.36
C GLU A 43 -14.81 13.48 -22.43
N VAL A 44 -14.81 12.23 -21.96
CA VAL A 44 -15.09 11.08 -22.84
C VAL A 44 -16.61 10.99 -22.99
N PRO A 45 -17.14 10.88 -24.22
CA PRO A 45 -18.59 10.72 -24.43
C PRO A 45 -19.14 9.56 -23.60
N ILE A 46 -20.17 9.83 -22.80
CA ILE A 46 -20.88 8.79 -22.04
C ILE A 46 -21.49 7.82 -23.04
N ALA A 47 -21.10 6.55 -22.97
CA ALA A 47 -21.66 5.54 -23.85
C ALA A 47 -23.14 5.33 -23.55
N GLU A 48 -23.98 5.32 -24.59
CA GLU A 48 -25.44 5.19 -24.46
C GLU A 48 -25.90 3.80 -23.97
N ILE A 49 -25.04 2.78 -24.03
CA ILE A 49 -25.39 1.37 -23.73
C ILE A 49 -24.50 0.82 -22.61
N LEU A 50 -23.24 0.49 -22.94
CA LEU A 50 -22.23 0.00 -22.01
C LEU A 50 -20.95 0.82 -22.20
N PRO A 51 -20.15 1.02 -21.14
CA PRO A 51 -18.78 1.49 -21.27
C PRO A 51 -18.03 0.67 -22.33
N LYS A 52 -17.22 1.34 -23.15
CA LYS A 52 -16.57 0.75 -24.33
C LYS A 52 -15.78 -0.51 -23.99
N GLU A 53 -15.09 -0.52 -22.85
CA GLU A 53 -14.27 -1.64 -22.39
C GLU A 53 -15.13 -2.87 -22.05
N GLN A 54 -16.30 -2.64 -21.43
CA GLN A 54 -17.28 -3.70 -21.14
C GLN A 54 -17.95 -4.19 -22.42
N GLU A 55 -18.31 -3.28 -23.34
CA GLU A 55 -18.87 -3.64 -24.65
C GLU A 55 -17.91 -4.52 -25.44
N MET A 56 -16.64 -4.14 -25.53
CA MET A 56 -15.59 -4.92 -26.20
C MET A 56 -15.45 -6.31 -25.57
N ARG A 57 -15.36 -6.40 -24.23
CA ARG A 57 -15.27 -7.71 -23.56
C ARG A 57 -16.50 -8.58 -23.84
N LEU A 58 -17.69 -7.98 -23.85
CA LEU A 58 -18.93 -8.70 -24.11
C LEU A 58 -18.95 -9.26 -25.53
N ARG A 59 -18.53 -8.46 -26.51
CA ARG A 59 -18.36 -8.89 -27.91
C ARG A 59 -17.39 -10.06 -28.02
N ASP A 60 -16.20 -9.93 -27.44
CA ASP A 60 -15.17 -10.96 -27.49
C ASP A 60 -15.66 -12.28 -26.88
N ARG A 61 -16.28 -12.23 -25.69
CA ARG A 61 -16.77 -13.44 -25.01
C ARG A 61 -17.97 -14.09 -25.69
N LEU A 62 -18.90 -13.30 -26.24
CA LEU A 62 -20.00 -13.86 -27.03
C LEU A 62 -19.50 -14.47 -28.34
N SER A 63 -18.54 -13.81 -29.01
CA SER A 63 -17.90 -14.33 -30.22
C SER A 63 -17.19 -15.67 -29.95
N GLU A 64 -16.34 -15.73 -28.92
CA GLU A 64 -15.63 -16.94 -28.50
C GLU A 64 -16.61 -18.07 -28.12
N TRP A 65 -17.66 -17.75 -27.37
CA TRP A 65 -18.62 -18.75 -26.93
C TRP A 65 -19.44 -19.33 -28.09
N LEU A 66 -19.94 -18.48 -29.00
CA LEU A 66 -20.76 -18.92 -30.13
C LEU A 66 -19.95 -19.60 -31.25
N SER A 67 -18.64 -19.33 -31.33
CA SER A 67 -17.72 -20.02 -32.25
C SER A 67 -17.17 -21.34 -31.70
N SER A 68 -17.38 -21.63 -30.41
CA SER A 68 -16.89 -22.85 -29.76
C SER A 68 -17.69 -24.10 -30.15
N PRO A 69 -17.05 -25.27 -30.24
CA PRO A 69 -17.77 -26.55 -30.40
C PRO A 69 -18.64 -26.82 -29.16
N ALA A 70 -19.73 -27.56 -29.33
CA ALA A 70 -20.71 -27.84 -28.27
C ALA A 70 -20.08 -28.41 -26.98
N SER A 71 -19.12 -29.34 -27.13
CA SER A 71 -18.37 -29.94 -26.03
C SER A 71 -17.60 -28.95 -25.16
N VAL A 72 -17.26 -27.78 -25.71
CA VAL A 72 -16.58 -26.68 -25.01
C VAL A 72 -17.59 -25.60 -24.59
N ALA A 73 -18.52 -25.25 -25.47
CA ALA A 73 -19.49 -24.18 -25.25
C ALA A 73 -20.49 -24.53 -24.13
N LEU A 74 -21.02 -25.76 -24.14
CA LEU A 74 -21.98 -26.29 -23.18
C LEU A 74 -21.78 -27.82 -23.02
N PRO A 75 -20.81 -28.28 -22.20
CA PRO A 75 -20.44 -29.70 -22.10
C PRO A 75 -21.59 -30.65 -21.70
N ASP A 76 -22.62 -30.13 -21.01
CA ASP A 76 -23.77 -30.90 -20.52
C ASP A 76 -24.96 -30.94 -21.49
N VAL A 77 -24.78 -30.48 -22.73
CA VAL A 77 -25.81 -30.32 -23.77
C VAL A 77 -25.46 -31.14 -25.02
N SER A 78 -26.47 -31.61 -25.76
CA SER A 78 -26.24 -32.36 -27.00
C SER A 78 -25.76 -31.45 -28.14
N ASP A 79 -24.87 -31.96 -29.00
CA ASP A 79 -24.40 -31.24 -30.18
C ASP A 79 -25.55 -30.76 -31.08
N ASP A 80 -26.61 -31.56 -31.18
CA ASP A 80 -27.82 -31.23 -31.96
C ASP A 80 -28.58 -30.03 -31.41
N ASP A 81 -28.74 -29.94 -30.08
CA ASP A 81 -29.43 -28.81 -29.44
C ASP A 81 -28.62 -27.52 -29.58
N TRP A 82 -27.29 -27.60 -29.46
CA TRP A 82 -26.39 -26.47 -29.71
C TRP A 82 -26.45 -26.02 -31.18
N ALA A 83 -26.37 -26.95 -32.13
CA ALA A 83 -26.42 -26.63 -33.55
C ALA A 83 -27.78 -26.00 -33.95
N LYS A 84 -28.90 -26.48 -33.38
CA LYS A 84 -30.22 -25.87 -33.57
C LYS A 84 -30.25 -24.43 -33.06
N PHE A 85 -29.73 -24.19 -31.87
CA PHE A 85 -29.67 -22.85 -31.27
C PHE A 85 -28.89 -21.87 -32.14
N ILE A 86 -27.69 -22.24 -32.60
CA ILE A 86 -26.88 -21.41 -33.51
C ILE A 86 -27.64 -21.16 -34.82
N THR A 87 -28.25 -22.20 -35.40
CA THR A 87 -29.01 -22.08 -36.66
C THR A 87 -30.21 -21.15 -36.51
N GLU A 88 -30.92 -21.19 -35.38
CA GLU A 88 -32.08 -20.36 -35.11
C GLU A 88 -31.71 -18.88 -34.94
N ILE A 89 -30.65 -18.58 -34.18
CA ILE A 89 -30.11 -17.21 -34.07
C ILE A 89 -29.70 -16.70 -35.46
N SER A 90 -28.91 -17.47 -36.20
CA SER A 90 -28.39 -17.06 -37.51
C SER A 90 -29.50 -16.87 -38.54
N LYS A 91 -30.55 -17.68 -38.50
CA LYS A 91 -31.75 -17.51 -39.33
C LYS A 91 -32.45 -16.18 -39.02
N ASN A 92 -32.62 -15.85 -37.74
CA ASN A 92 -33.30 -14.61 -37.33
C ASN A 92 -32.45 -13.35 -37.61
N LEU A 93 -31.13 -13.49 -37.67
CA LEU A 93 -30.19 -12.41 -38.04
C LEU A 93 -29.87 -12.36 -39.54
N GLU A 94 -30.47 -13.24 -40.34
CA GLU A 94 -30.25 -13.38 -41.79
C GLU A 94 -28.77 -13.55 -42.18
N ILE A 95 -28.04 -14.42 -41.46
CA ILE A 95 -26.62 -14.71 -41.68
C ILE A 95 -26.33 -16.21 -41.77
N ASP A 96 -25.19 -16.55 -42.37
CA ASP A 96 -24.65 -17.90 -42.32
C ASP A 96 -24.25 -18.25 -40.87
N PRO A 97 -24.68 -19.41 -40.32
CA PRO A 97 -24.24 -19.91 -39.01
C PRO A 97 -22.74 -19.83 -38.76
N ARG A 98 -21.91 -20.07 -39.79
CA ARG A 98 -20.44 -20.01 -39.68
C ARG A 98 -19.89 -18.59 -39.48
N LYS A 99 -20.72 -17.59 -39.73
CA LYS A 99 -20.38 -16.16 -39.64
C LYS A 99 -21.06 -15.47 -38.46
N LEU A 100 -21.72 -16.22 -37.57
CA LEU A 100 -22.40 -15.64 -36.41
C LEU A 100 -21.44 -14.87 -35.50
N SER A 101 -20.20 -15.34 -35.34
CA SER A 101 -19.16 -14.66 -34.58
C SER A 101 -18.77 -13.29 -35.16
N GLU A 102 -18.78 -13.15 -36.49
CA GLU A 102 -18.44 -11.90 -37.20
C GLU A 102 -19.37 -10.72 -36.82
N VAL A 103 -20.60 -11.02 -36.37
CA VAL A 103 -21.53 -9.98 -35.88
C VAL A 103 -20.95 -9.23 -34.69
N PHE A 104 -20.30 -9.96 -33.79
CA PHE A 104 -19.72 -9.42 -32.55
C PHE A 104 -18.39 -8.71 -32.81
N GLU A 105 -17.67 -9.08 -33.87
CA GLU A 105 -16.44 -8.43 -34.32
C GLU A 105 -16.69 -7.09 -35.04
N SER A 106 -17.92 -6.84 -35.51
CA SER A 106 -18.27 -5.60 -36.20
C SER A 106 -18.67 -4.47 -35.24
N ASP A 107 -18.29 -3.22 -35.55
CA ASP A 107 -18.69 -2.02 -34.78
C ASP A 107 -20.18 -1.62 -34.95
N ASN A 108 -21.01 -2.46 -35.59
CA ASN A 108 -22.43 -2.19 -35.76
C ASN A 108 -23.21 -2.47 -34.48
N LYS A 109 -23.52 -1.40 -33.73
CA LYS A 109 -24.22 -1.46 -32.43
C LYS A 109 -25.64 -2.02 -32.51
N GLU A 110 -26.43 -1.66 -33.52
CA GLU A 110 -27.80 -2.15 -33.67
C GLU A 110 -27.81 -3.66 -33.90
N ARG A 111 -26.93 -4.13 -34.79
CA ARG A 111 -26.82 -5.56 -35.10
C ARG A 111 -26.31 -6.37 -33.89
N PHE A 112 -25.40 -5.80 -33.11
CA PHE A 112 -24.92 -6.39 -31.86
C PHE A 112 -26.04 -6.54 -30.82
N LEU A 113 -26.83 -5.49 -30.57
CA LEU A 113 -27.95 -5.56 -29.63
C LEU A 113 -29.03 -6.54 -30.08
N GLU A 114 -29.34 -6.55 -31.38
CA GLU A 114 -30.28 -7.52 -31.93
C GLU A 114 -29.76 -8.96 -31.78
N ALA A 115 -28.47 -9.20 -31.96
CA ALA A 115 -27.88 -10.52 -31.72
C ALA A 115 -28.02 -10.98 -30.27
N ILE A 116 -27.78 -10.08 -29.29
CA ILE A 116 -28.04 -10.37 -27.87
C ILE A 116 -29.51 -10.73 -27.65
N ARG A 117 -30.43 -9.94 -28.22
CA ARG A 117 -31.87 -10.22 -28.13
C ARG A 117 -32.21 -11.61 -28.70
N GLN A 118 -31.63 -11.99 -29.84
CA GLN A 118 -31.88 -13.28 -30.47
C GLN A 118 -31.33 -14.46 -29.67
N ILE A 119 -30.21 -14.29 -28.97
CA ILE A 119 -29.68 -15.29 -28.03
C ILE A 119 -30.73 -15.59 -26.94
N GLU A 120 -31.37 -14.56 -26.39
CA GLU A 120 -32.39 -14.72 -25.33
C GLU A 120 -33.70 -15.33 -25.87
N LEU A 121 -34.11 -14.96 -27.09
CA LEU A 121 -35.34 -15.45 -27.70
C LEU A 121 -35.23 -16.89 -28.23
N SER A 122 -34.04 -17.29 -28.70
CA SER A 122 -33.84 -18.59 -29.37
C SER A 122 -33.59 -19.76 -28.42
N LEU A 123 -33.73 -19.57 -27.10
CA LEU A 123 -33.42 -20.60 -26.11
C LEU A 123 -34.34 -21.85 -26.17
N GLY A 124 -35.42 -21.80 -26.95
CA GLY A 124 -36.36 -22.90 -27.15
C GLY A 124 -37.08 -23.38 -25.88
N ASN A 125 -37.73 -24.54 -25.96
CA ASN A 125 -38.57 -25.07 -24.87
C ASN A 125 -37.85 -26.03 -23.92
N SER A 126 -36.62 -26.48 -24.23
CA SER A 126 -35.87 -27.41 -23.37
C SER A 126 -35.39 -26.72 -22.08
N GLU A 127 -35.86 -27.19 -20.93
CA GLU A 127 -35.48 -26.62 -19.62
C GLU A 127 -34.00 -26.83 -19.31
N ARG A 128 -33.45 -28.00 -19.63
CA ARG A 128 -32.03 -28.32 -19.43
C ARG A 128 -31.13 -27.41 -20.27
N PHE A 129 -31.48 -27.21 -21.53
CA PHE A 129 -30.74 -26.32 -22.44
C PHE A 129 -30.80 -24.87 -21.94
N ARG A 130 -32.02 -24.38 -21.65
CA ARG A 130 -32.24 -23.03 -21.08
C ARG A 130 -31.38 -22.80 -19.85
N ARG A 131 -31.39 -23.73 -18.88
CA ARG A 131 -30.58 -23.59 -17.66
C ARG A 131 -29.08 -23.57 -17.93
N ALA A 132 -28.59 -24.40 -18.85
CA ALA A 132 -27.17 -24.45 -19.22
C ALA A 132 -26.73 -23.14 -19.90
N VAL A 133 -27.50 -22.66 -20.87
CA VAL A 133 -27.25 -21.37 -21.55
C VAL A 133 -27.34 -20.22 -20.56
N SER A 134 -28.39 -20.12 -19.74
CA SER A 134 -28.51 -19.05 -18.75
C SER A 134 -27.33 -19.04 -17.80
N LYS A 135 -26.88 -20.20 -17.29
CA LYS A 135 -25.69 -20.28 -16.44
C LYS A 135 -24.45 -19.73 -17.14
N LYS A 136 -24.25 -20.06 -18.43
CA LYS A 136 -23.10 -19.58 -19.21
C LYS A 136 -23.19 -18.09 -19.53
N LEU A 137 -24.37 -17.58 -19.90
CA LEU A 137 -24.62 -16.15 -20.10
C LEU A 137 -24.38 -15.36 -18.81
N TYR A 138 -24.87 -15.84 -17.67
CA TYR A 138 -24.58 -15.23 -16.37
C TYR A 138 -23.08 -15.18 -16.10
N GLN A 139 -22.32 -16.22 -16.43
CA GLN A 139 -20.85 -16.20 -16.31
C GLN A 139 -20.22 -15.14 -17.22
N ILE A 140 -20.66 -15.04 -18.48
CA ILE A 140 -20.16 -14.04 -19.44
C ILE A 140 -20.48 -12.62 -18.94
N TYR A 141 -21.73 -12.33 -18.58
CA TYR A 141 -22.13 -11.02 -18.05
C TYR A 141 -21.39 -10.68 -16.75
N HIS A 142 -21.21 -11.66 -15.88
CA HIS A 142 -20.49 -11.47 -14.63
C HIS A 142 -19.02 -11.11 -14.85
N GLU A 143 -18.36 -11.70 -15.85
CA GLU A 143 -17.02 -11.31 -16.26
C GLU A 143 -17.00 -9.89 -16.83
N VAL A 144 -17.93 -9.58 -17.75
CA VAL A 144 -18.03 -8.29 -18.42
C VAL A 144 -18.23 -7.14 -17.44
N PHE A 145 -19.16 -7.27 -16.49
CA PHE A 145 -19.43 -6.20 -15.52
C PHE A 145 -18.28 -5.97 -14.52
N ARG A 146 -17.32 -6.91 -14.45
CA ARG A 146 -16.08 -6.75 -13.67
C ARG A 146 -14.93 -6.19 -14.49
N VAL A 147 -15.12 -5.87 -15.77
CA VAL A 147 -14.11 -5.12 -16.53
C VAL A 147 -14.08 -3.68 -16.01
N PRO A 148 -12.91 -3.20 -15.52
CA PRO A 148 -12.77 -1.83 -15.07
C PRO A 148 -12.94 -0.84 -16.24
N THR A 149 -13.72 0.21 -16.03
CA THR A 149 -14.12 1.17 -17.07
C THR A 149 -13.26 2.42 -17.06
N LEU A 150 -11.95 2.23 -17.22
CA LEU A 150 -10.93 3.25 -16.99
C LEU A 150 -11.15 4.49 -17.86
N GLU A 151 -11.36 4.33 -19.17
CA GLU A 151 -11.58 5.44 -20.10
C GLU A 151 -12.87 6.19 -19.77
N SER A 152 -13.94 5.48 -19.39
CA SER A 152 -15.20 6.12 -18.93
C SER A 152 -15.00 6.99 -17.68
N GLN A 153 -13.94 6.70 -16.91
CA GLN A 153 -13.54 7.44 -15.74
C GLN A 153 -12.43 8.44 -16.02
N ASN A 154 -12.09 8.68 -17.29
CA ASN A 154 -10.98 9.52 -17.71
C ASN A 154 -9.61 9.08 -17.18
N LEU A 155 -9.48 7.79 -16.82
CA LEU A 155 -8.22 7.16 -16.43
C LEU A 155 -7.63 6.49 -17.67
N ILE A 156 -6.41 6.87 -18.02
CA ILE A 156 -5.77 6.50 -19.27
C ILE A 156 -4.46 5.81 -18.93
N PRO A 157 -4.37 4.47 -19.09
CA PRO A 157 -3.09 3.77 -19.04
C PRO A 157 -2.14 4.36 -20.07
N VAL A 158 -0.98 4.79 -19.65
CA VAL A 158 0.01 5.42 -20.52
C VAL A 158 0.73 4.35 -21.32
N VAL A 159 0.83 4.53 -22.63
CA VAL A 159 1.67 3.68 -23.48
C VAL A 159 3.12 4.12 -23.34
N LEU A 160 3.87 3.41 -22.52
CA LEU A 160 5.26 3.73 -22.17
C LEU A 160 6.27 3.26 -23.23
N ASP A 161 5.93 2.24 -24.02
CA ASP A 161 6.69 1.83 -25.21
C ASP A 161 5.79 2.03 -26.44
N ILE A 162 5.94 3.18 -27.10
CA ILE A 162 5.09 3.59 -28.23
C ILE A 162 5.24 2.65 -29.43
N ASP A 163 6.45 2.15 -29.68
CA ASP A 163 6.75 1.29 -30.82
C ASP A 163 6.04 -0.06 -30.69
N ARG A 164 5.98 -0.59 -29.46
CA ARG A 164 5.32 -1.87 -29.15
C ARG A 164 3.88 -1.73 -28.69
N ARG A 165 3.44 -0.50 -28.39
CA ARG A 165 2.15 -0.17 -27.78
C ARG A 165 1.94 -0.82 -26.41
N ASP A 166 3.02 -1.00 -25.64
CA ASP A 166 2.96 -1.58 -24.30
C ASP A 166 2.71 -0.48 -23.25
N THR A 167 1.75 -0.70 -22.34
CA THR A 167 1.47 0.16 -21.17
C THR A 167 2.34 -0.17 -19.95
N GLU A 168 3.18 -1.19 -20.08
CA GLU A 168 4.07 -1.70 -19.05
C GLU A 168 5.46 -1.89 -19.65
N ILE A 169 6.50 -1.39 -18.97
CA ILE A 169 7.89 -1.59 -19.39
C ILE A 169 8.71 -2.27 -18.29
N PRO A 170 9.75 -3.05 -18.64
CA PRO A 170 10.72 -3.56 -17.66
C PRO A 170 11.42 -2.43 -16.89
N SER A 171 11.70 -2.64 -15.61
CA SER A 171 12.51 -1.76 -14.77
C SER A 171 14.00 -2.04 -14.96
N GLU A 172 14.46 -2.02 -16.21
CA GLU A 172 15.88 -2.02 -16.58
C GLU A 172 16.28 -0.61 -16.97
N LEU A 173 17.37 -0.10 -16.40
CA LEU A 173 17.92 1.23 -16.65
C LEU A 173 19.21 1.15 -17.46
N GLU A 174 19.38 2.12 -18.35
CA GLU A 174 20.63 2.42 -19.04
C GLU A 174 20.98 3.90 -18.82
N ILE A 175 22.12 4.17 -18.20
CA ILE A 175 22.61 5.54 -18.07
C ILE A 175 23.20 5.97 -19.42
N SER A 176 22.75 7.13 -19.91
CA SER A 176 23.12 7.67 -21.22
C SER A 176 23.96 8.94 -21.14
N GLN A 177 23.93 9.64 -20.00
CA GLN A 177 24.67 10.89 -19.77
C GLN A 177 24.86 11.09 -18.25
N LEU A 178 26.03 11.59 -17.80
CA LEU A 178 26.38 11.73 -16.38
C LEU A 178 25.99 13.10 -15.76
N GLY A 179 26.42 14.22 -16.35
CA GLY A 179 26.27 15.57 -15.77
C GLY A 179 24.81 15.94 -15.43
N ASP A 180 24.01 16.30 -16.45
CA ASP A 180 22.55 16.22 -16.31
C ASP A 180 22.19 14.75 -16.47
N LEU A 181 22.16 14.01 -15.35
CA LEU A 181 21.98 12.55 -15.37
C LEU A 181 20.74 12.18 -16.17
N LYS A 182 20.95 11.52 -17.31
CA LYS A 182 19.87 11.03 -18.18
C LYS A 182 19.99 9.55 -18.38
N LEU A 183 18.85 8.88 -18.32
CA LEU A 183 18.77 7.45 -18.52
C LEU A 183 17.65 7.08 -19.49
N ARG A 184 17.69 5.83 -19.94
CA ARG A 184 16.62 5.17 -20.68
C ARG A 184 16.09 4.00 -19.85
N MET A 185 14.83 3.67 -20.04
CA MET A 185 14.20 2.53 -19.37
C MET A 185 13.57 1.54 -20.33
N GLY A 186 13.28 0.34 -19.83
CA GLY A 186 12.43 -0.62 -20.52
C GLY A 186 13.18 -1.62 -21.38
N ARG A 187 12.49 -2.14 -22.41
CA ARG A 187 13.05 -3.16 -23.31
C ARG A 187 14.25 -2.64 -24.10
N GLU A 188 14.26 -1.34 -24.42
CA GLU A 188 15.40 -0.72 -25.12
C GLU A 188 16.68 -0.84 -24.29
N ALA A 189 16.64 -0.46 -23.02
CA ALA A 189 17.79 -0.59 -22.10
C ALA A 189 18.24 -2.06 -21.98
N ARG A 190 17.30 -3.00 -21.88
CA ARG A 190 17.60 -4.44 -21.88
C ARG A 190 18.30 -4.92 -23.15
N ASP A 191 17.80 -4.53 -24.31
CA ASP A 191 18.34 -4.92 -25.60
C ASP A 191 19.73 -4.31 -25.82
N ASN A 192 19.92 -3.05 -25.40
CA ASN A 192 21.21 -2.37 -25.44
C ASN A 192 22.23 -3.05 -24.52
N ARG A 193 21.84 -3.44 -23.30
CA ARG A 193 22.68 -4.23 -22.40
C ARG A 193 23.15 -5.52 -23.04
N LYS A 194 22.22 -6.28 -23.65
CA LYS A 194 22.56 -7.55 -24.33
C LYS A 194 23.57 -7.33 -25.46
N LYS A 195 23.35 -6.31 -26.29
CA LYS A 195 24.27 -5.94 -27.38
C LYS A 195 25.64 -5.53 -26.84
N ALA A 196 25.68 -4.67 -25.82
CA ALA A 196 26.91 -4.18 -25.23
C ALA A 196 27.73 -5.32 -24.61
N ILE A 197 27.08 -6.23 -23.86
CA ILE A 197 27.73 -7.43 -23.32
C ILE A 197 28.32 -8.30 -24.43
N ALA A 198 27.58 -8.53 -25.52
CA ALA A 198 28.05 -9.37 -26.63
C ALA A 198 29.24 -8.77 -27.41
N GLN A 199 29.42 -7.45 -27.36
CA GLN A 199 30.50 -6.73 -28.07
C GLN A 199 31.67 -6.33 -27.16
N GLY A 200 31.53 -6.49 -25.84
CA GLY A 200 32.45 -5.92 -24.85
C GLY A 200 33.80 -6.64 -24.72
N THR A 201 34.87 -5.85 -24.65
CA THR A 201 36.20 -6.25 -24.12
C THR A 201 36.30 -6.03 -22.60
N SER A 202 37.34 -6.56 -21.93
CA SER A 202 37.50 -6.47 -20.47
C SER A 202 37.45 -5.05 -19.89
N SER A 203 37.99 -4.04 -20.58
CA SER A 203 37.91 -2.63 -20.16
C SER A 203 36.50 -2.06 -20.31
N SER A 204 35.80 -2.41 -21.40
CA SER A 204 34.40 -2.00 -21.60
C SER A 204 33.40 -2.74 -20.69
N LEU A 205 33.76 -3.91 -20.14
CA LEU A 205 32.87 -4.62 -19.21
C LEU A 205 32.68 -3.88 -17.89
N LYS A 206 33.70 -3.16 -17.39
CA LYS A 206 33.56 -2.29 -16.20
C LYS A 206 32.55 -1.18 -16.50
N GLU A 207 32.65 -0.58 -17.68
CA GLU A 207 31.71 0.44 -18.15
C GLU A 207 30.28 -0.12 -18.26
N ILE A 208 30.10 -1.27 -18.89
CA ILE A 208 28.80 -1.95 -19.02
C ILE A 208 28.18 -2.25 -17.65
N ILE A 209 28.94 -2.81 -16.71
CA ILE A 209 28.44 -3.11 -15.35
C ILE A 209 27.99 -1.84 -14.63
N SER A 210 28.73 -0.75 -14.83
CA SER A 210 28.40 0.52 -14.20
C SER A 210 27.21 1.23 -14.86
N ARG A 211 27.01 1.06 -16.16
CA ARG A 211 26.01 1.79 -16.95
C ARG A 211 24.60 1.21 -16.86
N PHE A 212 24.48 -0.11 -16.74
CA PHE A 212 23.20 -0.82 -16.78
C PHE A 212 22.78 -1.32 -15.39
N HIS A 213 21.57 -0.96 -14.97
CA HIS A 213 21.02 -1.37 -13.68
C HIS A 213 19.70 -2.12 -13.85
N HIS A 214 19.62 -3.32 -13.27
CA HIS A 214 18.39 -4.11 -13.23
C HIS A 214 17.75 -4.00 -11.84
N SER A 215 16.45 -3.75 -11.81
CA SER A 215 15.63 -3.72 -10.59
C SER A 215 16.07 -2.66 -9.57
N PRO A 216 16.31 -1.40 -10.02
CA PRO A 216 16.82 -0.30 -9.21
C PRO A 216 15.94 0.07 -8.00
N LYS A 217 14.65 -0.30 -8.01
CA LYS A 217 13.74 -0.13 -6.87
C LYS A 217 14.31 -0.73 -5.57
N ARG A 218 15.12 -1.78 -5.69
CA ARG A 218 15.81 -2.42 -4.56
C ARG A 218 16.69 -1.44 -3.79
N TYR A 219 17.20 -0.38 -4.45
CA TYR A 219 18.08 0.61 -3.85
C TYR A 219 17.39 1.62 -2.94
N PHE A 220 16.04 1.61 -2.83
CA PHE A 220 15.32 2.53 -1.94
C PHE A 220 15.83 2.48 -0.50
N GLY A 221 16.12 3.66 0.05
CA GLY A 221 16.56 3.84 1.44
C GLY A 221 17.95 3.24 1.73
N GLN A 222 18.75 2.99 0.69
CA GLN A 222 20.14 2.57 0.83
C GLN A 222 21.08 3.75 0.64
N GLU A 223 22.03 3.92 1.55
CA GLU A 223 23.19 4.80 1.36
C GLU A 223 24.21 4.12 0.44
N ARG A 224 23.87 4.06 -0.86
CA ARG A 224 24.68 3.40 -1.89
C ARG A 224 25.07 4.40 -2.97
N SER A 225 26.35 4.34 -3.36
CA SER A 225 26.89 5.08 -4.49
C SER A 225 27.54 4.14 -5.49
N PHE A 226 27.54 4.56 -6.75
CA PHE A 226 28.02 3.80 -7.89
C PHE A 226 29.03 4.65 -8.66
N SER A 227 30.17 4.07 -9.00
CA SER A 227 31.12 4.70 -9.94
C SER A 227 30.66 4.38 -11.35
N ILE A 228 30.03 5.34 -12.02
CA ILE A 228 29.44 5.19 -13.35
C ILE A 228 30.42 5.66 -14.40
N ILE A 229 30.64 4.85 -15.43
CA ILE A 229 31.49 5.20 -16.57
C ILE A 229 30.61 5.30 -17.82
N VAL A 230 30.68 6.43 -18.52
CA VAL A 230 30.02 6.65 -19.83
C VAL A 230 30.97 7.44 -20.73
N ASP A 231 31.21 6.94 -21.94
CA ASP A 231 32.07 7.61 -22.95
C ASP A 231 33.48 7.97 -22.44
N GLY A 232 33.99 7.21 -21.46
CA GLY A 232 35.31 7.39 -20.84
C GLY A 232 35.35 8.38 -19.67
N GLU A 233 34.23 9.03 -19.32
CA GLU A 233 34.12 9.82 -18.10
C GLU A 233 33.59 8.98 -16.94
N GLU A 234 34.11 9.19 -15.73
CA GLU A 234 33.73 8.46 -14.51
C GLU A 234 33.20 9.44 -13.45
N GLU A 235 31.97 9.23 -12.98
CA GLU A 235 31.32 10.04 -11.95
C GLU A 235 30.66 9.15 -10.88
N ILE A 236 30.62 9.63 -9.64
CA ILE A 236 29.96 8.93 -8.53
C ILE A 236 28.50 9.37 -8.48
N ILE A 237 27.60 8.44 -8.79
CA ILE A 237 26.15 8.63 -8.74
C ILE A 237 25.58 7.89 -7.54
N THR A 238 24.70 8.54 -6.78
CA THR A 238 23.99 7.93 -5.65
C THR A 238 22.77 7.13 -6.12
N ALA A 239 22.33 6.15 -5.33
CA ALA A 239 21.07 5.43 -5.57
C ALA A 239 19.88 6.39 -5.72
N ASN A 240 19.84 7.45 -4.91
CA ASN A 240 18.80 8.46 -4.94
C ASN A 240 18.76 9.23 -6.27
N GLN A 241 19.91 9.66 -6.80
CA GLN A 241 20.00 10.30 -8.12
C GLN A 241 19.54 9.36 -9.26
N LEU A 242 19.91 8.07 -9.18
CA LEU A 242 19.52 7.07 -10.17
C LEU A 242 17.99 6.86 -10.18
N ILE A 243 17.38 6.75 -9.00
CA ILE A 243 15.93 6.57 -8.85
C ILE A 243 15.18 7.83 -9.28
N GLN A 244 15.65 9.01 -8.90
CA GLN A 244 15.07 10.29 -9.33
C GLN A 244 15.08 10.41 -10.87
N SER A 245 16.17 10.02 -11.51
CA SER A 245 16.28 10.00 -12.98
C SER A 245 15.34 8.98 -13.62
N ALA A 246 15.03 7.87 -12.94
CA ALA A 246 14.06 6.89 -13.42
C ALA A 246 12.63 7.46 -13.43
N TRP A 247 12.25 8.21 -12.39
CA TRP A 247 10.97 8.93 -12.42
C TRP A 247 10.95 10.03 -13.46
N ALA A 248 12.04 10.77 -13.63
CA ALA A 248 12.14 11.78 -14.68
C ALA A 248 11.85 11.18 -16.07
N HIS A 249 12.45 10.03 -16.37
CA HIS A 249 12.21 9.36 -17.65
C HIS A 249 10.77 8.83 -17.80
N LEU A 250 10.15 8.31 -16.73
CA LEU A 250 8.73 7.92 -16.78
C LEU A 250 7.80 9.12 -17.02
N ILE A 251 8.13 10.29 -16.47
CA ILE A 251 7.41 11.55 -16.72
C ILE A 251 7.59 11.98 -18.18
N GLU A 252 8.81 11.90 -18.72
CA GLU A 252 9.11 12.17 -20.13
C GLU A 252 8.31 11.25 -21.07
N LEU A 253 8.30 9.93 -20.83
CA LEU A 253 7.53 8.97 -21.61
C LEU A 253 6.02 9.27 -21.57
N THR A 254 5.53 9.77 -20.43
CA THR A 254 4.12 10.16 -20.27
C THR A 254 3.79 11.40 -21.10
N GLU A 255 4.68 12.38 -21.13
CA GLU A 255 4.53 13.58 -21.96
C GLU A 255 4.66 13.25 -23.46
N ASP A 256 5.61 12.39 -23.84
CA ASP A 256 5.75 11.88 -25.20
C ASP A 256 4.48 11.19 -25.69
N TYR A 257 3.87 10.35 -24.85
CA TYR A 257 2.60 9.71 -25.17
C TYR A 257 1.49 10.74 -25.39
N ARG A 258 1.36 11.74 -24.50
CA ARG A 258 0.35 12.82 -24.66
C ARG A 258 0.50 13.59 -25.97
N GLN A 259 1.73 13.80 -26.43
CA GLN A 259 2.00 14.55 -27.66
C GLN A 259 1.79 13.72 -28.93
N ARG A 260 2.03 12.41 -28.86
CA ARG A 260 2.02 11.52 -30.04
C ARG A 260 0.77 10.68 -30.20
N ALA A 261 -0.04 10.49 -29.16
CA ALA A 261 -1.22 9.65 -29.29
C ALA A 261 -2.26 10.30 -30.23
N GLN A 262 -3.09 9.45 -30.84
CA GLN A 262 -4.19 9.91 -31.69
C GLN A 262 -5.31 10.61 -30.88
N ARG A 263 -5.36 10.36 -29.56
CA ARG A 263 -6.28 11.01 -28.63
C ARG A 263 -5.82 12.44 -28.35
N ARG A 264 -6.78 13.37 -28.31
CA ARG A 264 -6.53 14.74 -27.84
C ARG A 264 -6.46 14.77 -26.32
N PHE A 265 -5.37 15.29 -25.77
CA PHE A 265 -5.18 15.54 -24.34
C PHE A 265 -5.33 17.03 -24.02
N SER A 266 -5.58 17.34 -22.75
CA SER A 266 -5.52 18.71 -22.24
C SER A 266 -4.10 19.25 -22.44
N GLU A 267 -3.98 20.56 -22.70
CA GLU A 267 -2.67 21.21 -22.84
C GLU A 267 -2.06 21.56 -21.48
N GLY A 268 -0.74 21.76 -21.45
CA GLY A 268 -0.03 22.33 -20.30
C GLY A 268 0.93 21.36 -19.61
N THR A 269 1.78 21.92 -18.75
CA THR A 269 2.80 21.19 -17.97
C THR A 269 2.20 20.49 -16.76
N PHE A 270 2.74 19.33 -16.39
CA PHE A 270 2.30 18.62 -15.19
C PHE A 270 2.55 19.43 -13.93
N LEU A 271 1.56 19.45 -13.03
CA LEU A 271 1.62 20.08 -11.72
C LEU A 271 1.54 19.06 -10.58
N THR A 272 0.76 18.00 -10.80
CA THR A 272 0.41 17.02 -9.78
C THR A 272 0.85 15.63 -10.19
N ALA A 273 1.52 14.94 -9.28
CA ALA A 273 1.88 13.52 -9.41
C ALA A 273 1.47 12.73 -8.18
N VAL A 274 1.04 11.49 -8.39
CA VAL A 274 0.80 10.52 -7.34
C VAL A 274 1.87 9.44 -7.44
N VAL A 275 2.61 9.18 -6.36
CA VAL A 275 3.76 8.26 -6.41
C VAL A 275 3.61 7.18 -5.36
N THR A 276 3.56 5.93 -5.81
CA THR A 276 3.41 4.77 -4.93
C THR A 276 4.77 4.24 -4.48
N TYR A 277 4.77 3.55 -3.33
CA TYR A 277 5.97 2.95 -2.73
C TYR A 277 5.61 1.63 -2.01
N PRO A 278 6.61 0.78 -1.70
CA PRO A 278 6.37 -0.47 -0.97
C PRO A 278 5.69 -0.23 0.38
N THR A 279 4.71 -1.03 0.73
CA THR A 279 3.87 -0.84 1.93
C THR A 279 4.69 -0.84 3.23
N VAL A 280 5.79 -1.58 3.27
CA VAL A 280 6.71 -1.63 4.43
C VAL A 280 7.86 -0.63 4.37
N ALA A 281 7.87 0.28 3.39
CA ALA A 281 8.95 1.26 3.24
C ALA A 281 9.08 2.15 4.49
N PRO A 282 10.33 2.41 4.96
CA PRO A 282 10.59 3.28 6.10
C PRO A 282 10.28 4.76 5.77
N PRO A 283 10.14 5.63 6.79
CA PRO A 283 9.80 7.05 6.62
C PRO A 283 10.77 7.79 5.72
N VAL A 284 12.07 7.49 5.84
CA VAL A 284 13.13 8.07 4.99
C VAL A 284 12.79 7.91 3.52
N VAL A 285 12.41 6.70 3.10
CA VAL A 285 12.02 6.42 1.70
C VAL A 285 10.79 7.22 1.31
N ARG A 286 9.79 7.36 2.20
CA ARG A 286 8.55 8.10 1.90
C ARG A 286 8.82 9.60 1.69
N LYS A 287 9.71 10.16 2.51
CA LYS A 287 10.14 11.57 2.42
C LYS A 287 10.97 11.82 1.17
N GLU A 288 11.98 10.98 0.94
CA GLU A 288 12.86 11.03 -0.23
C GLU A 288 12.07 10.95 -1.54
N VAL A 289 11.10 10.02 -1.66
CA VAL A 289 10.23 9.89 -2.84
C VAL A 289 9.54 11.21 -3.16
N LYS A 290 8.97 11.87 -2.14
CA LYS A 290 8.28 13.14 -2.32
C LYS A 290 9.24 14.23 -2.78
N GLU A 291 10.32 14.43 -2.03
CA GLU A 291 11.32 15.48 -2.30
C GLU A 291 11.96 15.32 -3.69
N PHE A 292 12.26 14.09 -4.11
CA PHE A 292 12.89 13.84 -5.40
C PHE A 292 11.97 14.15 -6.57
N VAL A 293 10.67 13.90 -6.46
CA VAL A 293 9.70 14.19 -7.52
C VAL A 293 9.36 15.68 -7.57
N GLU A 294 9.33 16.35 -6.41
CA GLU A 294 9.20 17.83 -6.35
C GLU A 294 10.37 18.53 -7.05
N GLN A 295 11.59 18.02 -6.88
CA GLN A 295 12.79 18.51 -7.58
C GLN A 295 12.75 18.31 -9.11
N LEU A 296 11.86 17.44 -9.63
CA LEU A 296 11.63 17.28 -11.07
C LEU A 296 10.66 18.32 -11.65
N GLY A 297 10.24 19.32 -10.86
CA GLY A 297 9.35 20.40 -11.28
C GLY A 297 7.86 20.09 -11.14
N ILE A 298 7.50 19.15 -10.27
CA ILE A 298 6.12 18.82 -9.91
C ILE A 298 5.78 19.45 -8.55
N ASP A 299 4.96 20.50 -8.53
CA ASP A 299 4.68 21.24 -7.29
C ASP A 299 3.80 20.46 -6.28
N ASP A 300 2.96 19.55 -6.76
CA ASP A 300 1.93 18.87 -5.95
C ASP A 300 2.12 17.34 -6.00
N VAL A 301 3.00 16.83 -5.14
CA VAL A 301 3.31 15.40 -5.04
C VAL A 301 2.53 14.73 -3.91
N GLN A 302 1.76 13.71 -4.26
CA GLN A 302 0.92 12.93 -3.35
C GLN A 302 1.54 11.55 -3.10
N THR A 303 1.96 11.31 -1.86
CA THR A 303 2.52 10.03 -1.37
C THR A 303 1.63 9.37 -0.31
N ALA A 304 0.34 9.71 -0.31
CA ALA A 304 -0.61 9.05 0.57
C ALA A 304 -0.71 7.56 0.22
N TYR A 305 -0.74 7.19 -1.06
CA TYR A 305 -1.12 5.84 -1.47
C TYR A 305 0.09 4.91 -1.61
N ASP A 306 0.21 3.92 -0.73
CA ASP A 306 1.14 2.79 -0.91
C ASP A 306 0.63 1.77 -1.94
N GLU A 307 1.47 0.80 -2.31
CA GLU A 307 1.14 -0.18 -3.35
C GLU A 307 -0.09 -1.04 -3.02
N ALA A 308 -0.14 -1.65 -1.83
CA ALA A 308 -1.25 -2.53 -1.44
C ALA A 308 -2.57 -1.76 -1.28
N VAL A 309 -2.52 -0.54 -0.72
CA VAL A 309 -3.69 0.35 -0.63
C VAL A 309 -4.22 0.71 -2.01
N SER A 310 -3.33 1.06 -2.95
CA SER A 310 -3.71 1.44 -4.30
C SER A 310 -4.41 0.29 -5.02
N VAL A 311 -3.88 -0.93 -4.88
CA VAL A 311 -4.50 -2.16 -5.38
C VAL A 311 -5.90 -2.38 -4.78
N ALA A 312 -6.06 -2.20 -3.47
CA ALA A 312 -7.37 -2.32 -2.82
C ALA A 312 -8.40 -1.37 -3.44
N ILE A 313 -8.02 -0.10 -3.65
CA ILE A 313 -8.89 0.93 -4.21
C ILE A 313 -9.28 0.59 -5.66
N PHE A 314 -8.33 0.12 -6.47
CA PHE A 314 -8.59 -0.28 -7.85
C PHE A 314 -9.65 -1.39 -7.93
N PHE A 315 -9.46 -2.47 -7.16
CA PHE A 315 -10.39 -3.59 -7.21
C PHE A 315 -11.74 -3.24 -6.57
N LEU A 316 -11.75 -2.43 -5.52
CA LEU A 316 -12.98 -1.90 -4.93
C LEU A 316 -13.78 -1.10 -5.96
N TRP A 317 -13.13 -0.20 -6.70
CA TRP A 317 -13.76 0.52 -7.80
C TRP A 317 -14.28 -0.39 -8.90
N ARG A 318 -13.50 -1.41 -9.29
CA ARG A 318 -13.92 -2.42 -10.25
C ARG A 318 -15.18 -3.15 -9.79
N GLU A 319 -15.32 -3.46 -8.50
CA GLU A 319 -16.54 -4.06 -7.94
C GLU A 319 -17.75 -3.13 -7.99
N PHE A 320 -17.54 -1.81 -8.03
CA PHE A 320 -18.62 -0.86 -8.32
C PHE A 320 -19.03 -0.86 -9.81
N GLY A 321 -18.38 -1.67 -10.66
CA GLY A 321 -18.91 -2.23 -11.92
C GLY A 321 -19.26 -1.23 -13.02
N GLY A 322 -18.69 -0.02 -12.99
CA GLY A 322 -19.04 1.06 -13.93
C GLY A 322 -20.43 1.66 -13.72
N ASN A 323 -21.21 1.15 -12.76
CA ASN A 323 -22.53 1.65 -12.38
C ASN A 323 -22.71 1.55 -10.86
N LEU A 324 -22.66 2.70 -10.20
CA LEU A 324 -22.76 2.80 -8.74
C LEU A 324 -24.02 2.14 -8.17
N ASN A 325 -25.16 2.15 -8.89
CA ASN A 325 -26.41 1.60 -8.39
C ASN A 325 -26.34 0.08 -8.20
N ILE A 326 -25.74 -0.63 -9.16
CA ILE A 326 -25.59 -2.09 -9.09
C ILE A 326 -24.40 -2.45 -8.18
N GLY A 327 -23.31 -1.69 -8.32
CA GLY A 327 -22.08 -1.90 -7.57
C GLY A 327 -22.27 -1.87 -6.05
N ILE A 328 -23.06 -0.92 -5.55
CA ILE A 328 -23.33 -0.77 -4.12
C ILE A 328 -24.12 -1.96 -3.58
N GLU A 329 -25.11 -2.47 -4.32
CA GLU A 329 -25.87 -3.65 -3.90
C GLU A 329 -24.99 -4.91 -3.92
N SER A 330 -24.14 -5.07 -4.95
CA SER A 330 -23.12 -6.13 -5.01
C SER A 330 -22.20 -6.09 -3.80
N PHE A 331 -21.68 -4.91 -3.43
CA PHE A 331 -20.83 -4.71 -2.25
C PHE A 331 -21.52 -5.20 -0.97
N LYS A 332 -22.78 -4.80 -0.74
CA LYS A 332 -23.55 -5.16 0.46
C LYS A 332 -23.74 -6.67 0.63
N THR A 333 -23.78 -7.46 -0.46
CA THR A 333 -23.97 -8.93 -0.39
C THR A 333 -22.86 -9.67 0.36
N ARG A 334 -21.68 -9.06 0.48
CA ARG A 334 -20.51 -9.63 1.18
C ARG A 334 -20.30 -9.04 2.58
N CYS A 335 -21.10 -8.07 2.98
CA CYS A 335 -20.90 -7.30 4.21
C CYS A 335 -21.66 -7.87 5.41
N ARG A 336 -21.12 -7.60 6.59
CA ARG A 336 -21.87 -7.60 7.84
C ARG A 336 -22.64 -6.30 7.96
N GLN A 337 -23.93 -6.35 8.31
CA GLN A 337 -24.76 -5.17 8.48
C GLN A 337 -24.97 -4.83 9.95
N ALA A 338 -24.81 -3.55 10.30
CA ALA A 338 -25.17 -3.00 11.59
C ALA A 338 -25.87 -1.63 11.38
N GLY A 339 -27.20 -1.60 11.54
CA GLY A 339 -27.99 -0.41 11.25
C GLY A 339 -27.89 0.02 9.78
N ASN A 340 -27.43 1.25 9.54
CA ASN A 340 -27.19 1.84 8.22
C ASN A 340 -25.75 1.63 7.69
N LYS A 341 -24.98 0.71 8.31
CA LYS A 341 -23.58 0.43 7.96
C LYS A 341 -23.40 -0.99 7.48
N TRP A 342 -22.56 -1.16 6.46
CA TRP A 342 -22.15 -2.44 5.88
C TRP A 342 -20.63 -2.52 5.89
N SER A 343 -20.08 -3.47 6.63
CA SER A 343 -18.62 -3.61 6.81
C SER A 343 -18.12 -4.95 6.27
N GLN A 344 -16.96 -4.94 5.63
CA GLN A 344 -16.24 -6.14 5.21
C GLN A 344 -14.73 -5.96 5.37
N ASN A 345 -14.01 -7.04 5.69
CA ASN A 345 -12.56 -7.04 5.80
C ASN A 345 -11.94 -7.56 4.50
N VAL A 346 -10.99 -6.80 3.98
CA VAL A 346 -10.30 -7.05 2.72
C VAL A 346 -8.82 -7.27 3.00
N LEU A 347 -8.29 -8.40 2.53
CA LEU A 347 -6.86 -8.68 2.56
C LEU A 347 -6.29 -8.56 1.15
N VAL A 348 -5.31 -7.70 0.96
CA VAL A 348 -4.52 -7.60 -0.27
C VAL A 348 -3.22 -8.37 -0.09
N LEU A 349 -2.94 -9.28 -1.03
CA LEU A 349 -1.67 -9.98 -1.19
C LEU A 349 -1.09 -9.65 -2.56
N ASP A 350 -0.13 -8.72 -2.59
CA ASP A 350 0.65 -8.42 -3.78
C ASP A 350 2.00 -9.14 -3.70
N ILE A 351 2.23 -10.10 -4.61
CA ILE A 351 3.54 -10.73 -4.78
C ILE A 351 4.12 -10.24 -6.11
N GLY A 352 4.88 -9.16 -6.02
CA GLY A 352 5.53 -8.51 -7.13
C GLY A 352 6.76 -9.27 -7.64
N GLY A 353 7.54 -8.56 -8.46
CA GLY A 353 8.79 -9.07 -9.01
C GLY A 353 9.90 -9.23 -7.95
N GLY A 354 10.05 -8.26 -7.04
CA GLY A 354 11.04 -8.35 -5.97
C GLY A 354 10.51 -8.05 -4.56
N THR A 355 9.31 -7.47 -4.44
CA THR A 355 8.67 -7.16 -3.16
C THR A 355 7.39 -7.97 -2.99
N THR A 356 7.02 -8.19 -1.73
CA THR A 356 5.70 -8.66 -1.31
C THR A 356 5.10 -7.56 -0.46
N ASP A 357 3.87 -7.15 -0.75
CA ASP A 357 3.18 -6.04 -0.10
C ASP A 357 1.78 -6.49 0.35
N LEU A 358 1.43 -6.19 1.61
CA LEU A 358 0.24 -6.70 2.29
C LEU A 358 -0.50 -5.58 3.01
N ALA A 359 -1.82 -5.53 2.84
CA ALA A 359 -2.69 -4.67 3.63
C ALA A 359 -3.97 -5.41 4.03
N LEU A 360 -4.34 -5.31 5.31
CA LEU A 360 -5.63 -5.72 5.82
C LEU A 360 -6.46 -4.46 6.13
N ILE A 361 -7.58 -4.31 5.44
CA ILE A 361 -8.40 -3.10 5.45
C ILE A 361 -9.84 -3.49 5.80
N GLU A 362 -10.44 -2.81 6.77
CA GLU A 362 -11.88 -2.84 6.97
C GLU A 362 -12.54 -1.75 6.12
N LEU A 363 -13.45 -2.15 5.23
CA LEU A 363 -14.23 -1.23 4.42
C LEU A 363 -15.63 -1.11 5.02
N THR A 364 -16.01 0.09 5.47
CA THR A 364 -17.35 0.36 5.99
C THR A 364 -18.11 1.32 5.09
N LEU A 365 -19.18 0.84 4.47
CA LEU A 365 -20.13 1.64 3.70
C LEU A 365 -21.25 2.11 4.62
N GLU A 366 -21.50 3.42 4.69
CA GLU A 366 -22.54 4.05 5.49
C GLU A 366 -23.53 4.77 4.57
N ASP A 367 -24.84 4.56 4.76
CA ASP A 367 -25.86 5.41 4.14
C ASP A 367 -25.92 6.75 4.90
N LYS A 368 -25.41 7.80 4.24
CA LYS A 368 -25.37 9.19 4.71
C LYS A 368 -26.30 10.09 3.90
N THR A 369 -27.38 9.53 3.36
CA THR A 369 -28.38 10.31 2.63
C THR A 369 -28.86 11.48 3.49
N PRO A 370 -28.79 12.73 3.00
CA PRO A 370 -29.20 13.89 3.79
C PRO A 370 -30.68 13.81 4.14
N THR A 371 -31.06 14.42 5.26
CA THR A 371 -32.47 14.47 5.66
C THR A 371 -33.18 15.46 4.75
N PHE A 372 -34.29 15.01 4.14
CA PHE A 372 -35.21 15.87 3.41
C PHE A 372 -36.26 16.37 4.39
N ALA A 373 -36.57 17.68 4.37
CA ALA A 373 -37.66 18.20 5.20
C ALA A 373 -39.00 17.62 4.72
N ASP A 374 -40.01 17.55 5.58
CA ASP A 374 -41.32 16.93 5.27
C ASP A 374 -42.03 17.53 4.04
N TYR A 375 -41.66 18.76 3.66
CA TYR A 375 -42.20 19.46 2.48
C TYR A 375 -41.34 19.31 1.21
N GLU A 376 -40.17 18.69 1.29
CA GLU A 376 -39.27 18.49 0.15
C GLU A 376 -39.59 17.18 -0.59
N ASP A 377 -39.73 17.25 -1.92
CA ASP A 377 -39.87 16.06 -2.74
C ASP A 377 -38.53 15.30 -2.84
N ARG A 378 -38.56 13.99 -2.51
CA ARG A 378 -37.43 13.06 -2.62
C ARG A 378 -37.20 12.58 -4.06
N GLY A 379 -38.14 12.87 -4.96
CA GLY A 379 -38.09 12.44 -6.36
C GLY A 379 -37.94 10.93 -6.49
N LEU A 380 -37.00 10.49 -7.32
CA LEU A 380 -36.75 9.06 -7.59
C LEU A 380 -35.96 8.34 -6.49
N GLY A 381 -35.63 9.01 -5.38
CA GLY A 381 -35.14 8.34 -4.17
C GLY A 381 -33.68 7.89 -4.19
N GLY A 382 -32.80 8.60 -4.90
CA GLY A 382 -31.35 8.35 -4.86
C GLY A 382 -30.76 8.47 -3.45
N ARG A 383 -29.62 7.81 -3.22
CA ARG A 383 -28.94 7.74 -1.92
C ARG A 383 -27.51 8.23 -1.98
N TYR A 384 -27.04 8.78 -0.87
CA TYR A 384 -25.65 9.18 -0.70
C TYR A 384 -24.96 8.21 0.25
N TYR A 385 -23.89 7.57 -0.21
CA TYR A 385 -23.12 6.63 0.59
C TYR A 385 -21.72 7.17 0.87
N LYS A 386 -21.21 6.90 2.07
CA LYS A 386 -19.81 7.14 2.44
C LYS A 386 -19.12 5.81 2.70
N LEU A 387 -18.05 5.52 1.96
CA LEU A 387 -17.19 4.37 2.18
C LEU A 387 -15.93 4.82 2.94
N THR A 388 -15.76 4.27 4.13
CA THR A 388 -14.66 4.59 5.04
C THR A 388 -13.72 3.39 5.15
N PRO A 389 -12.53 3.43 4.52
CA PRO A 389 -11.50 2.41 4.67
C PRO A 389 -10.70 2.62 5.96
N LYS A 390 -10.56 1.58 6.79
CA LYS A 390 -9.74 1.58 8.01
C LYS A 390 -8.62 0.56 7.87
N LEU A 391 -7.37 1.01 8.01
CA LEU A 391 -6.21 0.12 8.00
C LEU A 391 -6.16 -0.65 9.33
N LEU A 392 -6.33 -1.98 9.26
CA LEU A 392 -6.20 -2.86 10.42
C LEU A 392 -4.74 -3.30 10.64
N GLY A 393 -3.97 -3.38 9.56
CA GLY A 393 -2.52 -3.58 9.61
C GLY A 393 -1.93 -3.74 8.22
N SER A 394 -0.60 -3.57 8.13
CA SER A 394 0.14 -3.78 6.89
C SER A 394 1.48 -4.48 7.14
N SER A 395 1.95 -5.22 6.15
CA SER A 395 3.20 -5.97 6.20
C SER A 395 3.75 -6.20 4.79
N GLY A 396 4.83 -6.97 4.67
CA GLY A 396 5.53 -7.18 3.41
C GLY A 396 7.01 -7.45 3.60
N HIS A 397 7.72 -7.64 2.49
CA HIS A 397 9.15 -7.95 2.47
C HIS A 397 9.81 -7.43 1.19
N LEU A 398 10.95 -6.73 1.32
CA LEU A 398 11.59 -5.96 0.23
C LEU A 398 12.38 -6.82 -0.78
N GLN A 399 12.73 -8.05 -0.42
CA GLN A 399 13.46 -9.00 -1.29
C GLN A 399 12.74 -10.36 -1.44
N LEU A 400 11.41 -10.37 -1.30
CA LEU A 400 10.57 -11.56 -1.44
C LEU A 400 9.62 -11.35 -2.62
N GLY A 401 9.89 -12.01 -3.73
CA GLY A 401 9.11 -11.88 -4.96
C GLY A 401 9.55 -12.88 -6.03
N GLY A 402 9.07 -12.69 -7.26
CA GLY A 402 9.36 -13.58 -8.39
C GLY A 402 10.85 -13.71 -8.75
N GLU A 403 11.67 -12.69 -8.51
CA GLU A 403 13.12 -12.68 -8.76
C GLU A 403 13.86 -13.62 -7.79
N LEU A 404 13.40 -13.76 -6.54
CA LEU A 404 13.98 -14.74 -5.61
C LEU A 404 13.70 -16.17 -6.08
N ILE A 405 12.48 -16.43 -6.56
CA ILE A 405 12.11 -17.73 -7.17
C ILE A 405 12.99 -17.99 -8.40
N THR A 406 13.21 -16.97 -9.23
CA THR A 406 14.08 -17.04 -10.41
C THR A 406 15.52 -17.35 -10.03
N LEU A 407 16.05 -16.73 -8.97
CA LEU A 407 17.39 -17.00 -8.45
C LEU A 407 17.55 -18.46 -7.97
N ARG A 408 16.52 -19.01 -7.32
CA ARG A 408 16.54 -20.43 -6.90
C ARG A 408 16.52 -21.38 -8.11
N ILE A 409 15.74 -21.07 -9.13
CA ILE A 409 15.72 -21.83 -10.38
C ILE A 409 17.04 -21.68 -11.14
N PHE A 410 17.64 -20.49 -11.14
CA PHE A 410 18.97 -20.23 -11.68
C PHE A 410 20.02 -21.15 -11.04
N ARG A 411 20.03 -21.23 -9.70
CA ARG A 411 20.95 -22.12 -8.95
C ARG A 411 20.69 -23.60 -9.25
N LEU A 412 19.42 -24.01 -9.29
CA LEU A 412 19.03 -25.38 -9.65
C LEU A 412 19.48 -25.75 -11.06
N LEU A 413 19.22 -24.87 -12.04
CA LEU A 413 19.55 -25.09 -13.45
C LEU A 413 21.07 -25.10 -13.65
N LYS A 414 21.80 -24.19 -13.00
CA LYS A 414 23.27 -24.16 -12.98
C LYS A 414 23.85 -25.50 -12.53
N VAL A 415 23.34 -26.02 -11.42
CA VAL A 415 23.78 -27.30 -10.86
C VAL A 415 23.35 -28.46 -11.75
N ALA A 416 22.14 -28.45 -12.31
CA ALA A 416 21.68 -29.50 -13.22
C ALA A 416 22.56 -29.59 -14.48
N ILE A 417 22.96 -28.44 -15.05
CA ILE A 417 23.89 -28.39 -16.18
C ILE A 417 25.27 -28.91 -15.76
N ALA A 418 25.80 -28.46 -14.63
CA ALA A 418 27.12 -28.90 -14.16
C ALA A 418 27.16 -30.41 -13.89
N ASP A 419 26.14 -30.96 -13.22
CA ASP A 419 26.02 -32.39 -12.92
C ASP A 419 25.89 -33.22 -14.21
N PHE A 420 25.09 -32.75 -15.17
CA PHE A 420 24.97 -33.36 -16.49
C PHE A 420 26.32 -33.42 -17.23
N LEU A 421 27.03 -32.29 -17.31
CA LEU A 421 28.31 -32.22 -18.03
C LEU A 421 29.39 -33.12 -17.39
N LEU A 422 29.49 -33.12 -16.05
CA LEU A 422 30.43 -33.98 -15.32
C LEU A 422 30.07 -35.47 -15.47
N THR A 423 28.77 -35.79 -15.49
CA THR A 423 28.28 -37.14 -15.77
C THR A 423 28.68 -37.57 -17.19
N ALA A 424 28.39 -36.75 -18.20
CA ALA A 424 28.66 -37.05 -19.60
C ALA A 424 30.15 -37.27 -19.89
N VAL A 425 31.03 -36.53 -19.23
CA VAL A 425 32.49 -36.75 -19.29
C VAL A 425 32.86 -38.09 -18.65
N THR A 426 32.28 -38.41 -17.50
CA THR A 426 32.57 -39.65 -16.76
C THR A 426 32.08 -40.91 -17.48
N THR A 427 30.95 -40.82 -18.21
CA THR A 427 30.39 -41.91 -19.02
C THR A 427 31.01 -42.02 -20.42
N GLY A 428 31.76 -41.00 -20.84
CA GLY A 428 32.44 -40.94 -22.14
C GLY A 428 31.55 -40.46 -23.30
N ASP A 429 30.39 -39.89 -22.99
CA ASP A 429 29.45 -39.28 -23.96
C ASP A 429 29.96 -37.91 -24.46
N LEU A 430 30.84 -37.28 -23.67
CA LEU A 430 31.44 -35.98 -23.93
C LEU A 430 32.94 -36.02 -23.64
N GLU A 431 33.76 -35.35 -24.45
CA GLU A 431 35.20 -35.19 -24.22
C GLU A 431 35.52 -33.73 -23.88
N SER A 432 36.25 -33.52 -22.76
CA SER A 432 36.66 -32.19 -22.30
C SER A 432 37.81 -32.29 -21.30
N GLU A 433 39.04 -32.01 -21.74
CA GLU A 433 40.27 -32.02 -20.93
C GLU A 433 40.09 -31.26 -19.60
N LYS A 434 39.54 -30.04 -19.65
CA LYS A 434 39.33 -29.21 -18.45
C LYS A 434 38.39 -29.84 -17.41
N LEU A 435 37.37 -30.57 -17.85
CA LEU A 435 36.41 -31.22 -16.94
C LEU A 435 36.99 -32.52 -16.37
N GLU A 436 37.80 -33.23 -17.14
CA GLU A 436 38.57 -34.39 -16.65
C GLU A 436 39.59 -33.99 -15.59
N ASP A 437 40.33 -32.90 -15.82
CA ASP A 437 41.24 -32.30 -14.84
C ASP A 437 40.50 -31.87 -13.58
N LEU A 438 39.34 -31.22 -13.74
CA LEU A 438 38.48 -30.83 -12.62
C LEU A 438 38.06 -32.05 -11.78
N ILE A 439 37.60 -33.13 -12.43
CA ILE A 439 37.18 -34.36 -11.75
C ILE A 439 38.32 -35.01 -10.97
N SER A 440 39.51 -35.06 -11.57
CA SER A 440 40.66 -35.78 -11.01
C SER A 440 41.39 -35.02 -9.88
N SER A 441 41.33 -33.68 -9.86
CA SER A 441 42.21 -32.87 -9.00
C SER A 441 41.51 -31.82 -8.12
N GLU A 442 40.28 -31.43 -8.45
CA GLU A 442 39.68 -30.20 -7.91
C GLU A 442 38.24 -30.34 -7.39
N LEU A 443 37.55 -31.44 -7.69
CA LEU A 443 36.22 -31.72 -7.17
C LEU A 443 36.27 -32.11 -5.69
N ASN A 444 35.24 -31.70 -4.96
CA ASN A 444 35.06 -32.09 -3.56
C ASN A 444 34.81 -33.61 -3.48
N GLU A 445 35.55 -34.30 -2.61
CA GLU A 445 35.50 -35.77 -2.47
C GLU A 445 34.08 -36.31 -2.24
N ARG A 446 33.17 -35.51 -1.67
CA ARG A 446 31.76 -35.90 -1.45
C ARG A 446 30.98 -36.20 -2.73
N PHE A 447 31.43 -35.66 -3.86
CA PHE A 447 30.80 -35.85 -5.17
C PHE A 447 31.52 -36.91 -6.01
N LEU A 448 32.52 -37.58 -5.43
CA LEU A 448 33.30 -38.62 -6.09
C LEU A 448 32.99 -40.00 -5.52
N GLU A 449 33.00 -41.01 -6.38
CA GLU A 449 32.95 -42.42 -6.03
C GLU A 449 34.05 -43.15 -6.80
N GLN A 450 35.01 -43.75 -6.09
CA GLN A 450 36.20 -44.39 -6.68
C GLN A 450 37.01 -43.46 -7.60
N GLY A 451 37.09 -42.17 -7.26
CA GLY A 451 37.82 -41.17 -8.05
C GLY A 451 37.10 -40.72 -9.33
N LYS A 452 35.84 -41.14 -9.54
CA LYS A 452 34.98 -40.70 -10.64
C LYS A 452 33.83 -39.85 -10.12
N PHE A 453 33.30 -38.96 -10.96
CA PHE A 453 32.14 -38.17 -10.57
C PHE A 453 30.92 -39.07 -10.35
N LYS A 454 30.24 -38.88 -9.22
CA LYS A 454 29.02 -39.57 -8.87
C LYS A 454 27.84 -38.83 -9.49
N SER A 455 27.25 -39.40 -10.54
CA SER A 455 26.11 -38.80 -11.26
C SER A 455 24.94 -38.46 -10.33
N GLY A 456 24.37 -37.26 -10.51
CA GLY A 456 23.26 -36.71 -9.72
C GLY A 456 23.65 -36.22 -8.32
N SER A 457 24.92 -36.34 -7.91
CA SER A 457 25.33 -36.04 -6.54
C SER A 457 25.27 -34.55 -6.20
N ILE A 458 25.50 -33.66 -7.16
CA ILE A 458 25.45 -32.21 -6.96
C ILE A 458 23.98 -31.75 -7.05
N LEU A 459 23.24 -32.25 -8.04
CA LEU A 459 21.82 -31.91 -8.20
C LEU A 459 20.99 -32.25 -6.96
N LYS A 460 21.26 -33.39 -6.33
CA LYS A 460 20.59 -33.81 -5.10
C LYS A 460 20.79 -32.84 -3.92
N CYS A 461 21.84 -32.02 -3.93
CA CYS A 461 22.08 -31.00 -2.90
C CYS A 461 21.15 -29.78 -3.04
N LEU A 462 20.60 -29.53 -4.24
CA LEU A 462 19.70 -28.38 -4.48
C LEU A 462 18.27 -28.78 -4.78
N ASP A 463 18.02 -29.98 -5.29
CA ASP A 463 16.69 -30.49 -5.63
C ASP A 463 15.88 -30.91 -4.38
N LYS A 464 15.63 -29.94 -3.49
CA LYS A 464 14.85 -30.07 -2.25
C LYS A 464 14.24 -28.71 -1.88
N GLU A 465 13.33 -28.70 -0.90
CA GLU A 465 12.56 -27.50 -0.52
C GLU A 465 13.40 -26.37 0.11
N ASN A 466 14.32 -26.72 1.01
CA ASN A 466 15.17 -25.77 1.75
C ASN A 466 16.65 -26.21 1.66
N PRO A 467 17.27 -26.09 0.48
CA PRO A 467 18.64 -26.54 0.29
C PRO A 467 19.65 -25.74 1.11
N GLU A 468 19.38 -24.47 1.45
CA GLU A 468 20.33 -23.58 2.13
C GLU A 468 20.71 -24.03 3.55
N GLY A 469 19.90 -24.89 4.19
CA GLY A 469 20.21 -25.48 5.49
C GLY A 469 21.17 -26.68 5.44
N ASP A 470 21.49 -27.18 4.24
CA ASP A 470 22.40 -28.32 4.06
C ASP A 470 23.86 -27.86 3.98
N ILE A 471 24.74 -28.52 4.73
CA ILE A 471 26.19 -28.27 4.69
C ILE A 471 26.76 -28.49 3.28
N ALA A 472 26.15 -29.36 2.47
CA ALA A 472 26.55 -29.63 1.09
C ALA A 472 26.07 -28.63 0.04
N TYR A 473 25.20 -27.69 0.42
CA TYR A 473 24.65 -26.70 -0.51
C TYR A 473 25.72 -25.77 -1.10
N LYS A 474 26.58 -25.20 -0.23
CA LYS A 474 27.65 -24.30 -0.67
C LYS A 474 28.67 -25.03 -1.54
N ASP A 475 29.09 -26.23 -1.12
CA ASP A 475 30.01 -27.07 -1.88
C ASP A 475 29.46 -27.41 -3.27
N ALA A 476 28.17 -27.71 -3.38
CA ALA A 476 27.52 -28.00 -4.66
C ALA A 476 27.52 -26.79 -5.60
N LEU A 477 27.21 -25.59 -5.07
CA LEU A 477 27.26 -24.35 -5.84
C LEU A 477 28.68 -23.96 -6.25
N ASP A 478 29.66 -24.13 -5.34
CA ASP A 478 31.07 -23.86 -5.63
C ASP A 478 31.63 -24.85 -6.67
N THR A 479 31.24 -26.12 -6.60
CA THR A 479 31.54 -27.09 -7.66
C THR A 479 30.89 -26.69 -8.99
N ALA A 480 29.61 -26.31 -9.00
CA ALA A 480 28.94 -25.88 -10.22
C ALA A 480 29.53 -24.60 -10.81
N GLU A 481 30.03 -23.67 -9.98
CA GLU A 481 30.74 -22.46 -10.40
C GLU A 481 32.05 -22.77 -11.13
N LYS A 482 32.73 -23.89 -10.83
CA LYS A 482 33.92 -24.32 -11.58
C LYS A 482 33.59 -24.81 -12.99
N VAL A 483 32.39 -25.35 -13.19
CA VAL A 483 31.90 -25.86 -14.48
C VAL A 483 31.27 -24.75 -15.31
N LEU A 484 30.30 -24.05 -14.74
CA LEU A 484 29.55 -22.95 -15.35
C LEU A 484 29.72 -21.66 -14.53
N PRO A 485 30.81 -20.90 -14.75
CA PRO A 485 31.11 -19.73 -13.93
C PRO A 485 30.17 -18.56 -14.23
N THR A 486 29.52 -18.01 -13.21
CA THR A 486 28.59 -16.86 -13.34
C THR A 486 28.88 -15.71 -12.37
N ARG A 487 29.70 -15.94 -11.34
CA ARG A 487 30.03 -14.91 -10.33
C ARG A 487 30.87 -13.79 -10.95
N TRP A 488 30.24 -12.67 -11.27
CA TRP A 488 30.86 -11.58 -12.04
C TRP A 488 31.40 -10.43 -11.20
N GLN A 489 31.11 -10.36 -9.90
CA GLN A 489 31.58 -9.27 -9.03
C GLN A 489 33.11 -9.07 -9.07
N GLN A 490 33.86 -10.16 -9.09
CA GLN A 490 35.34 -10.16 -9.17
C GLN A 490 35.84 -10.59 -10.56
N SER A 491 34.94 -10.86 -11.50
CA SER A 491 35.26 -11.42 -12.82
C SER A 491 34.23 -10.95 -13.85
N PRO A 492 34.29 -9.67 -14.27
CA PRO A 492 33.31 -9.04 -15.17
C PRO A 492 33.00 -9.82 -16.46
N GLN A 493 33.96 -10.59 -16.97
CA GLN A 493 33.80 -11.45 -18.16
C GLN A 493 32.69 -12.51 -18.04
N ARG A 494 32.24 -12.83 -16.81
CA ARG A 494 31.17 -13.82 -16.56
C ARG A 494 29.76 -13.22 -16.64
N LEU A 495 29.64 -11.90 -16.81
CA LEU A 495 28.37 -11.18 -16.85
C LEU A 495 27.41 -11.72 -17.91
N GLN A 496 27.94 -12.12 -19.08
CA GLN A 496 27.14 -12.69 -20.16
C GLN A 496 26.54 -14.04 -19.74
N SER A 497 27.35 -14.97 -19.23
CA SER A 497 26.88 -16.28 -18.76
C SER A 497 25.83 -16.15 -17.67
N PHE A 498 26.01 -15.20 -16.75
CA PHE A 498 25.00 -14.89 -15.73
C PHE A 498 23.65 -14.49 -16.35
N TYR A 499 23.62 -13.50 -17.25
CA TYR A 499 22.36 -13.03 -17.82
C TYR A 499 21.69 -14.02 -18.77
N ILE A 500 22.45 -14.83 -19.50
CA ILE A 500 21.89 -15.90 -20.34
C ILE A 500 21.23 -16.95 -19.46
N LEU A 501 21.92 -17.40 -18.40
CA LEU A 501 21.34 -18.38 -17.47
C LEU A 501 20.15 -17.81 -16.70
N TRP A 502 20.17 -16.52 -16.37
CA TRP A 502 19.05 -15.81 -15.78
C TRP A 502 17.82 -15.80 -16.69
N ASP A 503 18.00 -15.49 -17.98
CA ASP A 503 16.91 -15.51 -18.96
C ASP A 503 16.33 -16.93 -19.12
N TYR A 504 17.16 -17.98 -19.10
CA TYR A 504 16.70 -19.37 -19.10
C TYR A 504 15.98 -19.77 -17.82
N ALA A 505 16.43 -19.31 -16.66
CA ALA A 505 15.75 -19.55 -15.39
C ALA A 505 14.39 -18.85 -15.33
N GLU A 506 14.27 -17.62 -15.83
CA GLU A 506 12.99 -16.91 -15.94
C GLU A 506 12.02 -17.65 -16.87
N ALA A 507 12.51 -18.11 -18.03
CA ALA A 507 11.70 -18.91 -18.96
C ALA A 507 11.24 -20.24 -18.33
N ALA A 508 12.12 -20.91 -17.58
CA ALA A 508 11.78 -22.13 -16.85
C ALA A 508 10.71 -21.86 -15.78
N LYS A 509 10.83 -20.77 -15.02
CA LYS A 509 9.82 -20.32 -14.03
C LYS A 509 8.46 -20.13 -14.68
N LEU A 510 8.41 -19.37 -15.78
CA LEU A 510 7.17 -19.04 -16.47
C LEU A 510 6.53 -20.26 -17.15
N LYS A 511 7.31 -21.24 -17.61
CA LYS A 511 6.81 -22.46 -18.23
C LYS A 511 6.35 -23.48 -17.19
N LEU A 512 7.19 -23.77 -16.21
CA LEU A 512 6.94 -24.81 -15.19
C LEU A 512 5.95 -24.34 -14.12
N GLY A 513 5.80 -23.03 -13.90
CA GLY A 513 4.84 -22.45 -12.97
C GLY A 513 3.41 -22.36 -13.47
N GLN A 514 3.14 -22.77 -14.71
CA GLN A 514 1.79 -22.80 -15.28
C GLN A 514 0.94 -23.87 -14.62
N LYS A 515 -0.38 -23.72 -14.72
CA LYS A 515 -1.32 -24.76 -14.31
C LYS A 515 -1.11 -26.01 -15.14
N ALA A 516 -1.00 -27.17 -14.48
CA ALA A 516 -0.80 -28.44 -15.17
C ALA A 516 -1.97 -28.72 -16.14
N PRO A 517 -1.68 -29.29 -17.33
CA PRO A 517 -2.73 -29.69 -18.28
C PRO A 517 -3.69 -30.73 -17.68
N THR A 518 -4.94 -30.74 -18.13
CA THR A 518 -6.00 -31.65 -17.63
C THR A 518 -5.73 -33.12 -17.88
N ASP A 519 -4.81 -33.45 -18.78
CA ASP A 519 -4.39 -34.82 -19.09
C ASP A 519 -3.31 -35.38 -18.13
N ASN A 520 -2.97 -34.63 -17.08
CA ASN A 520 -1.89 -34.95 -16.12
C ASN A 520 -0.50 -35.10 -16.74
N SER A 521 -0.27 -34.57 -17.95
CA SER A 521 1.09 -34.51 -18.51
C SER A 521 2.00 -33.62 -17.63
N LEU A 522 3.22 -34.10 -17.39
CA LEU A 522 4.21 -33.34 -16.62
C LEU A 522 4.73 -32.18 -17.47
N LEU A 523 4.61 -30.96 -16.96
CA LEU A 523 5.28 -29.80 -17.55
C LEU A 523 6.80 -29.97 -17.40
N THR A 524 7.51 -29.84 -18.52
CA THR A 524 8.97 -29.92 -18.58
C THR A 524 9.57 -28.71 -19.28
N PHE A 525 10.76 -28.33 -18.85
CA PHE A 525 11.59 -27.31 -19.49
C PHE A 525 12.93 -27.93 -19.85
N THR A 526 13.27 -27.92 -21.13
CA THR A 526 14.46 -28.59 -21.66
C THR A 526 15.37 -27.55 -22.29
N LEU A 527 16.63 -27.54 -21.86
CA LEU A 527 17.72 -26.88 -22.57
C LEU A 527 18.33 -27.84 -23.59
N SER A 528 18.48 -27.36 -24.81
CA SER A 528 19.16 -28.07 -25.90
C SER A 528 20.68 -27.89 -25.84
N GLU A 529 21.40 -28.71 -26.61
CA GLU A 529 22.86 -28.59 -26.82
C GLU A 529 23.25 -27.15 -27.20
N GLN A 530 22.55 -26.53 -28.15
CA GLN A 530 22.86 -25.17 -28.61
C GLN A 530 22.82 -24.15 -27.45
N GLN A 531 21.83 -24.27 -26.56
CA GLN A 531 21.66 -23.37 -25.41
C GLN A 531 22.73 -23.63 -24.33
N ILE A 532 23.11 -24.89 -24.12
CA ILE A 532 24.18 -25.25 -23.19
C ILE A 532 25.54 -24.79 -23.73
N SER A 533 25.80 -24.97 -25.02
CA SER A 533 27.01 -24.49 -25.68
C SER A 533 27.10 -22.97 -25.66
N GLU A 534 25.98 -22.25 -25.83
CA GLU A 534 25.93 -20.79 -25.67
C GLU A 534 26.40 -20.34 -24.28
N LEU A 535 25.94 -21.00 -23.22
CA LEU A 535 26.35 -20.71 -21.84
C LEU A 535 27.85 -20.93 -21.60
N LEU A 536 28.42 -21.94 -22.27
CA LEU A 536 29.81 -22.34 -22.13
C LEU A 536 30.77 -21.56 -23.04
N ASN A 537 30.29 -20.83 -24.04
CA ASN A 537 31.12 -20.03 -24.95
C ASN A 537 32.05 -19.04 -24.23
N GLN A 538 31.63 -18.53 -23.06
CA GLN A 538 32.41 -17.62 -22.23
C GLN A 538 33.20 -18.33 -21.11
N SER A 539 33.08 -19.65 -21.03
CA SER A 539 33.85 -20.49 -20.14
C SER A 539 35.09 -21.03 -20.87
N ALA A 540 36.14 -21.40 -20.13
CA ALA A 540 37.26 -22.12 -20.73
C ALA A 540 36.95 -23.62 -21.00
N VAL A 541 35.70 -24.06 -20.83
CA VAL A 541 35.29 -25.45 -21.08
C VAL A 541 34.98 -25.60 -22.57
N LYS A 542 35.77 -26.43 -23.27
CA LYS A 542 35.50 -26.82 -24.66
C LYS A 542 34.94 -28.23 -24.67
N LEU A 543 33.79 -28.39 -25.29
CA LEU A 543 33.12 -29.69 -25.40
C LEU A 543 33.35 -30.27 -26.79
N GLN A 544 33.75 -31.53 -26.88
CA GLN A 544 33.60 -32.33 -28.09
C GLN A 544 32.48 -33.34 -27.88
N VAL A 545 31.40 -33.15 -28.65
CA VAL A 545 30.15 -33.91 -28.52
C VAL A 545 30.13 -35.05 -29.52
N LYS A 546 29.90 -36.28 -29.05
CA LYS A 546 29.79 -37.45 -29.93
C LYS A 546 28.45 -37.53 -30.65
N ASP A 547 27.36 -37.19 -29.96
CA ASP A 547 26.00 -37.07 -30.52
C ASP A 547 25.27 -35.87 -29.90
N PRO A 548 24.99 -34.79 -30.66
CA PRO A 548 24.31 -33.60 -30.18
C PRO A 548 22.91 -33.85 -29.61
N ASN A 549 22.20 -34.89 -30.08
CA ASN A 549 20.84 -35.18 -29.60
C ASN A 549 20.80 -35.72 -28.16
N ASN A 550 21.95 -36.17 -27.63
CA ASN A 550 22.04 -36.68 -26.27
C ASN A 550 22.39 -35.58 -25.24
N ILE A 551 22.65 -34.35 -25.69
CA ILE A 551 22.92 -33.22 -24.80
C ILE A 551 21.65 -32.43 -24.56
N CYS A 552 20.98 -32.76 -23.47
CA CYS A 552 19.86 -31.96 -22.98
C CYS A 552 19.78 -32.01 -21.45
N VAL A 553 19.35 -30.90 -20.86
CA VAL A 553 19.04 -30.82 -19.43
C VAL A 553 17.56 -30.51 -19.32
N THR A 554 16.81 -31.39 -18.66
CA THR A 554 15.37 -31.21 -18.46
C THR A 554 15.07 -31.01 -16.98
N LEU A 555 14.35 -29.94 -16.67
CA LEU A 555 13.70 -29.74 -15.38
C LEU A 555 12.22 -30.08 -15.50
N ASP A 556 11.69 -30.79 -14.50
CA ASP A 556 10.25 -31.04 -14.39
C ASP A 556 9.58 -30.06 -13.42
N ASN A 557 8.24 -30.03 -13.46
CA ASN A 557 7.43 -29.19 -12.58
C ASN A 557 7.63 -29.51 -11.08
N ARG A 558 7.95 -30.75 -10.68
CA ARG A 558 8.18 -31.09 -9.27
C ARG A 558 9.48 -30.50 -8.75
N GLN A 559 10.53 -30.49 -9.57
CA GLN A 559 11.79 -29.84 -9.24
C GLN A 559 11.60 -28.32 -9.10
N PHE A 560 10.83 -27.72 -10.01
CA PHE A 560 10.42 -26.32 -9.88
C PHE A 560 9.67 -26.05 -8.58
N GLU A 561 8.66 -26.85 -8.25
CA GLU A 561 7.87 -26.69 -7.03
C GLU A 561 8.75 -26.76 -5.78
N ARG A 562 9.66 -27.74 -5.69
CA ARG A 562 10.60 -27.84 -4.57
C ARG A 562 11.47 -26.58 -4.45
N ALA A 563 12.02 -26.07 -5.54
CA ALA A 563 12.82 -24.85 -5.50
C ALA A 563 12.01 -23.61 -5.10
N ALA A 564 10.78 -23.47 -5.60
CA ALA A 564 9.96 -22.27 -5.44
C ALA A 564 9.18 -22.20 -4.12
N VAL A 565 8.78 -23.35 -3.55
CA VAL A 565 7.75 -23.40 -2.49
C VAL A 565 8.11 -22.64 -1.21
N SER A 566 9.38 -22.62 -0.82
CA SER A 566 9.80 -21.98 0.45
C SER A 566 9.54 -20.48 0.45
N GLY A 567 9.95 -19.76 -0.61
CA GLY A 567 9.69 -18.32 -0.73
C GLY A 567 8.19 -18.00 -0.86
N ILE A 568 7.43 -18.88 -1.50
CA ILE A 568 5.96 -18.74 -1.60
C ILE A 568 5.30 -18.95 -0.23
N LYS A 569 5.74 -19.96 0.53
CA LYS A 569 5.28 -20.22 1.90
C LYS A 569 5.63 -19.07 2.84
N GLU A 570 6.81 -18.45 2.69
CA GLU A 570 7.19 -17.26 3.44
C GLU A 570 6.19 -16.12 3.18
N ALA A 571 5.92 -15.78 1.91
CA ALA A 571 5.00 -14.69 1.54
C ALA A 571 3.57 -14.93 2.06
N ILE A 572 3.05 -16.15 1.89
CA ILE A 572 1.72 -16.55 2.37
C ILE A 572 1.67 -16.62 3.90
N GLY A 573 2.77 -17.01 4.53
CA GLY A 573 2.94 -17.05 5.98
C GLY A 573 2.83 -15.66 6.61
N ILE A 574 3.44 -14.64 5.99
CA ILE A 574 3.31 -13.24 6.42
C ILE A 574 1.83 -12.79 6.30
N ALA A 575 1.17 -13.08 5.18
CA ALA A 575 -0.25 -12.73 4.98
C ALA A 575 -1.18 -13.40 6.02
N LYS A 576 -0.94 -14.69 6.30
CA LYS A 576 -1.65 -15.44 7.33
C LYS A 576 -1.39 -14.87 8.72
N GLY A 577 -0.12 -14.60 9.07
CA GLY A 577 0.26 -14.02 10.36
C GLY A 577 -0.40 -12.67 10.60
N LEU A 578 -0.43 -11.80 9.58
CA LEU A 578 -1.13 -10.52 9.63
C LEU A 578 -2.64 -10.72 9.86
N MET A 579 -3.29 -11.57 9.08
CA MET A 579 -4.71 -11.87 9.21
C MET A 579 -5.07 -12.39 10.62
N GLU A 580 -4.36 -13.42 11.08
CA GLU A 580 -4.66 -14.10 12.35
C GLU A 580 -4.36 -13.20 13.55
N SER A 581 -3.32 -12.37 13.48
CA SER A 581 -2.97 -11.45 14.56
C SER A 581 -3.95 -10.28 14.68
N ARG A 582 -4.55 -9.82 13.57
CA ARG A 582 -5.44 -8.64 13.57
C ARG A 582 -6.92 -8.96 13.75
N LEU A 583 -7.34 -10.16 13.38
CA LEU A 583 -8.75 -10.57 13.49
C LEU A 583 -9.04 -11.43 14.73
N ARG A 584 -8.00 -11.80 15.51
CA ARG A 584 -8.17 -12.48 16.79
C ARG A 584 -8.88 -11.56 17.78
N PRO A 585 -9.91 -12.04 18.51
CA PRO A 585 -10.57 -11.26 19.55
C PRO A 585 -9.62 -10.96 20.72
N ASP A 586 -9.65 -9.74 21.25
CA ASP A 586 -8.93 -9.37 22.48
C ASP A 586 -9.45 -10.10 23.73
N ASP A 587 -10.71 -10.57 23.67
CA ASP A 587 -11.38 -11.30 24.75
C ASP A 587 -11.81 -12.69 24.26
N LEU A 588 -11.11 -13.72 24.74
CA LEU A 588 -11.36 -15.13 24.41
C LEU A 588 -12.73 -15.64 24.89
N THR A 589 -13.48 -14.84 25.67
CA THR A 589 -14.83 -15.18 26.15
C THR A 589 -15.96 -14.78 25.19
N LYS A 590 -15.66 -14.01 24.12
CA LYS A 590 -16.64 -13.68 23.07
C LYS A 590 -16.81 -14.84 22.09
N ASP A 591 -18.07 -15.14 21.73
CA ASP A 591 -18.46 -16.24 20.85
C ASP A 591 -17.62 -16.34 19.57
N SER A 592 -16.98 -17.49 19.37
CA SER A 592 -16.18 -17.82 18.18
C SER A 592 -16.95 -17.71 16.86
N TRP A 593 -18.29 -17.80 16.91
CA TRP A 593 -19.18 -17.65 15.75
C TRP A 593 -19.26 -16.22 15.20
N ASN A 594 -18.91 -15.20 16.02
CA ASN A 594 -18.85 -13.79 15.63
C ASN A 594 -17.40 -13.28 15.44
N SER A 595 -16.44 -14.19 15.31
CA SER A 595 -15.05 -13.85 14.95
C SER A 595 -15.02 -13.05 13.65
N GLN A 596 -14.28 -11.92 13.65
CA GLN A 596 -14.05 -11.19 12.42
C GLN A 596 -13.26 -12.07 11.45
N LYS A 597 -13.64 -12.08 10.16
CA LYS A 597 -12.99 -12.88 9.12
C LYS A 597 -12.61 -11.99 7.97
N VAL A 598 -11.67 -12.43 7.14
CA VAL A 598 -11.45 -11.84 5.82
C VAL A 598 -12.62 -12.26 4.93
N ASP A 599 -13.32 -11.26 4.42
CA ASP A 599 -14.48 -11.42 3.56
C ASP A 599 -14.10 -11.40 2.08
N TRP A 600 -12.95 -10.78 1.76
CA TRP A 600 -12.44 -10.66 0.40
C TRP A 600 -10.92 -10.72 0.38
N LEU A 601 -10.36 -11.64 -0.41
CA LEU A 601 -8.94 -11.75 -0.69
C LEU A 601 -8.66 -11.23 -2.10
N ILE A 602 -7.77 -10.26 -2.22
CA ILE A 602 -7.31 -9.70 -3.48
C ILE A 602 -5.88 -10.15 -3.69
N LEU A 603 -5.62 -10.79 -4.84
CA LEU A 603 -4.29 -11.18 -5.27
C LEU A 603 -3.83 -10.21 -6.36
N SER A 604 -2.63 -9.67 -6.18
CA SER A 604 -1.96 -8.75 -7.11
C SER A 604 -0.50 -9.18 -7.33
N GLY A 605 0.15 -8.59 -8.31
CA GLY A 605 1.51 -8.92 -8.70
C GLY A 605 1.60 -10.17 -9.59
N LYS A 606 2.59 -10.15 -10.50
CA LYS A 606 2.74 -11.20 -11.53
C LYS A 606 3.11 -12.56 -10.96
N THR A 607 3.70 -12.62 -9.77
CA THR A 607 4.09 -13.89 -9.14
C THR A 607 2.86 -14.68 -8.65
N CYS A 608 1.75 -14.00 -8.35
CA CYS A 608 0.48 -14.67 -8.03
C CYS A 608 -0.11 -15.49 -9.19
N ASN A 609 0.42 -15.36 -10.41
CA ASN A 609 0.04 -16.18 -11.56
C ASN A 609 0.61 -17.61 -11.53
N LEU A 610 1.58 -17.90 -10.65
CA LEU A 610 2.12 -19.25 -10.51
C LEU A 610 1.07 -20.16 -9.84
N ASP A 611 0.80 -21.32 -10.43
CA ASP A 611 -0.22 -22.26 -9.95
C ASP A 611 0.02 -22.70 -8.49
N ILE A 612 1.29 -22.87 -8.12
CA ILE A 612 1.70 -23.21 -6.75
C ILE A 612 1.30 -22.14 -5.72
N VAL A 613 1.23 -20.86 -6.09
CA VAL A 613 0.78 -19.79 -5.17
C VAL A 613 -0.68 -20.01 -4.81
N GLN A 614 -1.56 -20.23 -5.79
CA GLN A 614 -2.98 -20.48 -5.54
C GLN A 614 -3.20 -21.75 -4.70
N ARG A 615 -2.46 -22.82 -5.01
CA ARG A 615 -2.51 -24.07 -4.21
C ARG A 615 -2.04 -23.86 -2.78
N GLN A 616 -0.96 -23.11 -2.56
CA GLN A 616 -0.44 -22.86 -1.22
C GLN A 616 -1.36 -21.94 -0.42
N ILE A 617 -1.97 -20.93 -1.05
CA ILE A 617 -3.00 -20.09 -0.41
C ILE A 617 -4.17 -20.98 0.04
N TYR A 618 -4.66 -21.86 -0.85
CA TYR A 618 -5.70 -22.83 -0.48
C TYR A 618 -5.30 -23.66 0.74
N GLN A 619 -4.12 -24.28 0.71
CA GLN A 619 -3.64 -25.16 1.77
C GLN A 619 -3.47 -24.46 3.13
N GLU A 620 -3.07 -23.18 3.15
CA GLU A 620 -2.88 -22.44 4.39
C GLU A 620 -4.17 -21.80 4.88
N PHE A 621 -4.91 -21.12 4.00
CA PHE A 621 -6.06 -20.31 4.39
C PHE A 621 -7.28 -21.19 4.67
N SER A 622 -7.43 -22.35 4.01
CA SER A 622 -8.53 -23.28 4.32
C SER A 622 -8.47 -23.85 5.73
N LYS A 623 -7.31 -23.77 6.40
CA LYS A 623 -7.09 -24.24 7.78
C LYS A 623 -7.30 -23.14 8.81
N SER A 624 -7.35 -21.86 8.39
CA SER A 624 -7.47 -20.74 9.32
C SER A 624 -8.94 -20.48 9.68
N PRO A 625 -9.29 -20.25 10.96
CA PRO A 625 -10.67 -19.92 11.34
C PRO A 625 -11.10 -18.52 10.88
N TYR A 626 -10.14 -17.68 10.49
CA TYR A 626 -10.35 -16.29 10.07
C TYR A 626 -10.56 -16.11 8.56
N PHE A 627 -10.59 -17.22 7.79
CA PHE A 627 -10.89 -17.22 6.36
C PHE A 627 -11.87 -18.35 6.02
N VAL A 628 -12.90 -18.03 5.23
CA VAL A 628 -13.82 -19.06 4.71
C VAL A 628 -13.55 -19.21 3.22
N TRP A 629 -13.09 -20.39 2.82
CA TRP A 629 -12.79 -20.64 1.41
C TRP A 629 -14.04 -20.51 0.55
N ASN A 630 -14.05 -19.51 -0.32
CA ASN A 630 -15.06 -19.27 -1.32
C ASN A 630 -14.37 -18.64 -2.55
N PRO A 631 -14.31 -19.33 -3.70
CA PRO A 631 -13.68 -18.79 -4.91
C PRO A 631 -14.23 -17.42 -5.33
N GLU A 632 -15.52 -17.14 -5.09
CA GLU A 632 -16.14 -15.83 -5.42
C GLU A 632 -15.63 -14.68 -4.53
N ARG A 633 -14.97 -15.00 -3.41
CA ARG A 633 -14.33 -14.05 -2.49
C ARG A 633 -12.83 -13.92 -2.72
N ILE A 634 -12.30 -14.53 -3.78
CA ILE A 634 -10.89 -14.43 -4.16
C ILE A 634 -10.82 -13.77 -5.53
N THR A 635 -10.18 -12.62 -5.60
CA THR A 635 -9.99 -11.87 -6.84
C THR A 635 -8.55 -12.00 -7.30
N PHE A 636 -8.36 -12.47 -8.52
CA PHE A 636 -7.10 -12.39 -9.24
C PHE A 636 -7.40 -12.14 -10.72
N VAL A 637 -6.97 -11.00 -11.26
CA VAL A 637 -7.19 -10.65 -12.68
C VAL A 637 -5.87 -10.33 -13.34
N LEU A 638 -5.33 -11.31 -14.07
CA LEU A 638 -3.99 -11.28 -14.66
C LEU A 638 -3.71 -10.01 -15.46
N GLU A 639 -4.67 -9.55 -16.26
CA GLU A 639 -4.53 -8.36 -17.12
C GLU A 639 -4.23 -7.08 -16.34
N PHE A 640 -4.71 -6.99 -15.09
CA PHE A 640 -4.60 -5.78 -14.28
C PHE A 640 -3.62 -5.91 -13.12
N THR A 641 -2.94 -7.06 -12.93
CA THR A 641 -2.06 -7.28 -11.76
C THR A 641 -0.94 -6.26 -11.63
N LYS A 642 -0.53 -5.64 -12.75
CA LYS A 642 0.51 -4.60 -12.73
C LYS A 642 -0.07 -3.18 -12.83
N LEU A 643 -1.14 -2.99 -13.59
CA LEU A 643 -1.78 -1.69 -13.75
C LEU A 643 -2.59 -1.25 -12.51
N ALA A 644 -3.08 -2.20 -11.70
CA ALA A 644 -3.95 -1.95 -10.56
C ALA A 644 -3.36 -0.92 -9.59
N THR A 645 -2.05 -0.93 -9.38
CA THR A 645 -1.35 -0.01 -8.49
C THR A 645 -1.45 1.44 -9.00
N SER A 646 -0.96 1.74 -10.21
CA SER A 646 -1.00 3.11 -10.74
C SER A 646 -2.43 3.58 -11.01
N ALA A 647 -3.30 2.71 -11.53
CA ALA A 647 -4.70 3.07 -11.80
C ALA A 647 -5.49 3.32 -10.49
N GLY A 648 -5.26 2.50 -9.47
CA GLY A 648 -5.88 2.64 -8.16
C GLY A 648 -5.48 3.93 -7.46
N ALA A 649 -4.19 4.27 -7.48
CA ALA A 649 -3.67 5.53 -6.94
C ALA A 649 -4.24 6.76 -7.69
N CYS A 650 -4.27 6.69 -9.03
CA CYS A 650 -4.83 7.75 -9.87
C CYS A 650 -6.33 7.99 -9.58
N TYR A 651 -7.08 6.90 -9.43
CA TYR A 651 -8.51 6.94 -9.12
C TYR A 651 -8.80 7.42 -7.69
N ALA A 652 -7.98 7.00 -6.72
CA ALA A 652 -8.08 7.48 -5.34
C ALA A 652 -7.98 9.01 -5.28
N GLU A 653 -7.00 9.56 -6.01
CA GLU A 653 -6.79 11.00 -6.08
C GLU A 653 -7.94 11.72 -6.80
N LYS A 654 -8.52 11.11 -7.83
CA LYS A 654 -9.76 11.59 -8.48
C LYS A 654 -10.88 11.76 -7.48
N LEU A 655 -11.17 10.72 -6.71
CA LEU A 655 -12.25 10.74 -5.73
C LEU A 655 -11.99 11.75 -4.61
N ARG A 656 -10.72 11.91 -4.20
CA ARG A 656 -10.33 12.90 -3.20
C ARG A 656 -10.59 14.33 -3.67
N ARG A 657 -10.27 14.65 -4.93
CA ARG A 657 -10.41 16.01 -5.49
C ARG A 657 -11.82 16.36 -5.96
N LEU A 658 -12.61 15.37 -6.37
CA LEU A 658 -13.98 15.56 -6.89
C LEU A 658 -15.07 15.30 -5.84
N ARG A 659 -14.76 15.47 -4.55
CA ARG A 659 -15.72 15.31 -3.45
C ARG A 659 -16.75 16.45 -3.46
N PHE A 660 -18.02 16.12 -3.17
CA PHE A 660 -19.11 17.09 -3.01
C PHE A 660 -19.73 16.99 -1.62
N ASP A 661 -20.37 18.07 -1.16
CA ASP A 661 -21.16 18.03 0.07
C ASP A 661 -22.45 17.20 -0.15
N PRO A 662 -22.87 16.36 0.82
CA PRO A 662 -24.12 15.62 0.73
C PRO A 662 -25.36 16.50 0.52
N GLU A 663 -25.44 17.68 1.14
CA GLU A 663 -26.55 18.61 1.00
C GLU A 663 -26.61 19.21 -0.41
N GLU A 664 -25.47 19.54 -1.01
CA GLU A 664 -25.38 20.03 -2.39
C GLU A 664 -25.78 18.96 -3.42
N SER A 665 -25.69 17.68 -3.04
CA SER A 665 -26.04 16.54 -3.89
C SER A 665 -27.56 16.29 -4.00
N LYS A 666 -28.42 16.96 -3.21
CA LYS A 666 -29.88 16.74 -3.18
C LYS A 666 -30.54 16.77 -4.57
N SER A 667 -30.08 17.63 -5.47
CA SER A 667 -30.63 17.73 -6.84
C SER A 667 -30.39 16.48 -7.69
N LEU A 668 -29.23 15.83 -7.54
CA LEU A 668 -28.88 14.57 -8.21
C LEU A 668 -29.63 13.39 -7.58
N LEU A 669 -29.73 13.38 -6.24
CA LEU A 669 -30.47 12.34 -5.51
C LEU A 669 -31.96 12.32 -5.91
N ARG A 670 -32.58 13.49 -6.12
CA ARG A 670 -33.96 13.61 -6.64
C ARG A 670 -34.14 12.98 -8.02
N LYS A 671 -33.09 12.97 -8.85
CA LYS A 671 -33.07 12.29 -10.16
C LYS A 671 -32.82 10.78 -10.07
N GLY A 672 -32.70 10.23 -8.85
CA GLY A 672 -32.49 8.79 -8.62
C GLY A 672 -31.03 8.35 -8.75
N ALA A 673 -30.09 9.28 -8.90
CA ALA A 673 -28.67 8.95 -8.99
C ALA A 673 -28.10 8.70 -7.59
N ASN A 674 -27.51 7.52 -7.35
CA ASN A 674 -26.73 7.29 -6.15
C ASN A 674 -25.37 8.00 -6.23
N GLN A 675 -24.89 8.49 -5.09
CA GLN A 675 -23.58 9.11 -4.92
C GLN A 675 -22.73 8.28 -3.96
N LEU A 676 -21.42 8.25 -4.19
CA LEU A 676 -20.46 7.54 -3.34
C LEU A 676 -19.27 8.45 -3.05
N GLU A 677 -19.04 8.71 -1.77
CA GLU A 677 -17.81 9.29 -1.25
C GLU A 677 -16.89 8.19 -0.75
N ILE A 678 -15.60 8.24 -1.08
CA ILE A 678 -14.59 7.38 -0.44
C ILE A 678 -13.68 8.25 0.43
N ASP A 679 -13.60 7.92 1.72
CA ASP A 679 -12.80 8.67 2.68
C ASP A 679 -11.39 8.11 2.82
N VAL A 680 -10.61 8.22 1.75
CA VAL A 680 -9.29 7.56 1.65
C VAL A 680 -8.32 8.02 2.74
N LYS A 681 -8.50 9.24 3.29
CA LYS A 681 -7.66 9.76 4.39
C LYS A 681 -7.75 8.89 5.65
N ASN A 682 -8.86 8.19 5.87
CA ASN A 682 -9.06 7.32 7.02
C ASN A 682 -8.09 6.12 7.07
N LEU A 683 -7.42 5.79 5.96
CA LEU A 683 -6.33 4.82 5.96
C LEU A 683 -5.10 5.28 6.75
N PHE A 684 -4.88 6.59 6.89
CA PHE A 684 -3.72 7.17 7.58
C PHE A 684 -4.01 7.51 9.04
N TYR A 685 -5.25 7.31 9.51
CA TYR A 685 -5.60 7.60 10.89
C TYR A 685 -5.24 6.45 11.83
N TYR A 686 -4.64 5.36 11.34
CA TYR A 686 -4.34 4.17 12.14
C TYR A 686 -2.94 3.67 11.88
N LEU A 687 -2.22 3.29 12.95
CA LEU A 687 -0.89 2.72 12.80
C LEU A 687 -0.93 1.35 12.10
N PRO A 688 -0.04 1.07 11.14
CA PRO A 688 -0.03 -0.16 10.36
C PRO A 688 0.58 -1.36 11.10
N CYS A 689 1.45 -1.13 12.09
CA CYS A 689 2.24 -2.16 12.76
C CYS A 689 2.49 -1.83 14.23
N ASN A 690 3.02 -2.81 14.98
CA ASN A 690 3.44 -2.58 16.36
C ASN A 690 4.88 -2.02 16.38
N PHE A 691 5.17 -1.19 17.37
CA PHE A 691 6.53 -0.77 17.68
C PHE A 691 6.88 -1.16 19.11
N LYS A 692 8.06 -1.74 19.28
CA LYS A 692 8.54 -2.30 20.54
C LYS A 692 9.89 -1.70 20.92
N ARG A 693 10.05 -1.30 22.17
CA ARG A 693 11.30 -0.83 22.77
C ARG A 693 12.03 -1.99 23.45
N LYS A 694 13.34 -2.13 23.20
CA LYS A 694 14.19 -3.10 23.88
C LYS A 694 14.40 -2.72 25.35
N THR A 695 14.27 -3.69 26.25
CA THR A 695 14.57 -3.49 27.68
C THR A 695 15.88 -4.18 28.08
N GLN A 696 16.34 -3.91 29.30
CA GLN A 696 17.58 -4.47 29.85
C GLN A 696 17.51 -6.00 30.04
N SER A 697 16.31 -6.55 30.25
CA SER A 697 16.07 -8.00 30.37
C SER A 697 15.99 -8.72 29.01
N ASN A 698 16.28 -8.03 27.90
CA ASN A 698 15.96 -8.44 26.53
C ASN A 698 14.47 -8.62 26.23
N ASP A 699 13.57 -8.26 27.16
CA ASP A 699 12.15 -8.20 26.88
C ASP A 699 11.84 -7.03 25.94
N LEU A 700 10.72 -7.14 25.23
CA LEU A 700 10.26 -6.12 24.30
C LEU A 700 8.99 -5.46 24.82
N LEU A 701 9.12 -4.19 25.21
CA LEU A 701 7.99 -3.39 25.67
C LEU A 701 7.28 -2.77 24.46
N THR A 702 6.01 -3.09 24.27
CA THR A 702 5.21 -2.46 23.21
C THR A 702 4.97 -0.99 23.54
N ILE A 703 5.41 -0.09 22.67
CA ILE A 703 5.23 1.37 22.80
C ILE A 703 4.09 1.88 21.92
N PHE A 704 3.89 1.28 20.74
CA PHE A 704 2.74 1.55 19.87
C PHE A 704 2.17 0.25 19.32
N LYS A 705 0.85 0.21 19.12
CA LYS A 705 0.13 -0.96 18.59
C LYS A 705 -0.41 -0.64 17.20
N ALA A 706 -0.47 -1.63 16.30
CA ALA A 706 -1.20 -1.42 15.06
C ALA A 706 -2.70 -1.28 15.34
N GLY A 707 -3.38 -0.53 14.47
CA GLY A 707 -4.76 -0.11 14.66
C GLY A 707 -4.93 1.00 15.70
N GLN A 708 -3.84 1.46 16.34
CA GLN A 708 -3.89 2.62 17.23
C GLN A 708 -4.20 3.87 16.41
N GLU A 709 -5.22 4.61 16.85
CA GLU A 709 -5.71 5.79 16.17
C GLU A 709 -4.75 6.97 16.36
N LEU A 710 -4.57 7.75 15.29
CA LEU A 710 -3.78 8.96 15.22
C LEU A 710 -4.69 10.18 15.19
N TYR A 711 -4.27 11.25 15.87
CA TYR A 711 -5.03 12.49 15.97
C TYR A 711 -4.15 13.69 15.67
N GLN A 712 -4.75 14.80 15.29
CA GLN A 712 -4.05 16.08 15.30
C GLN A 712 -3.78 16.49 16.76
N LEU A 713 -2.50 16.56 17.17
CA LEU A 713 -2.15 16.85 18.56
C LEU A 713 -2.12 18.35 18.86
N ALA A 714 -1.97 19.21 17.86
CA ALA A 714 -2.10 20.66 18.02
C ALA A 714 -2.73 21.32 16.79
N HIS A 715 -3.43 22.44 16.97
CA HIS A 715 -4.21 23.09 15.92
C HIS A 715 -3.40 23.56 14.69
N TRP A 716 -2.08 23.75 14.83
CA TRP A 716 -1.19 24.17 13.75
C TRP A 716 -0.54 23.00 13.01
N GLU A 717 -0.67 21.77 13.51
CA GLU A 717 -0.07 20.60 12.87
C GLU A 717 -0.91 20.14 11.67
N THR A 718 -0.24 19.74 10.60
CA THR A 718 -0.88 19.24 9.37
C THR A 718 -0.79 17.72 9.22
N VAL A 719 -0.51 17.01 10.31
CA VAL A 719 -0.32 15.55 10.33
C VAL A 719 -1.01 14.95 11.56
N ALA A 720 -1.49 13.71 11.44
CA ALA A 720 -1.98 12.95 12.57
C ALA A 720 -0.83 12.21 13.28
N LYS A 721 -0.87 12.20 14.61
CA LYS A 721 0.17 11.65 15.48
C LYS A 721 -0.42 10.94 16.70
N VAL A 722 0.43 10.20 17.42
CA VAL A 722 0.13 9.67 18.74
C VAL A 722 1.37 9.61 19.61
N ARG A 723 1.20 9.80 20.93
CA ARG A 723 2.26 9.79 21.92
C ARG A 723 2.13 8.62 22.89
N THR A 724 3.25 8.10 23.36
CA THR A 724 3.28 7.14 24.48
C THR A 724 3.03 7.85 25.82
N ALA A 725 2.85 7.11 26.91
CA ALA A 725 3.05 7.66 28.24
C ALA A 725 4.54 8.02 28.46
N TRP A 726 4.81 8.96 29.38
CA TRP A 726 6.17 9.27 29.84
C TRP A 726 6.77 8.11 30.63
N GLN A 727 8.01 7.75 30.32
CA GLN A 727 8.74 6.63 30.91
C GLN A 727 10.15 7.06 31.33
N GLY A 728 10.82 6.25 32.16
CA GLY A 728 12.25 6.45 32.44
C GLY A 728 13.10 6.28 31.17
N ILE A 729 14.11 7.14 31.02
CA ILE A 729 15.07 7.03 29.92
C ILE A 729 16.02 5.84 30.09
N GLN A 730 16.48 5.28 28.98
CA GLN A 730 17.64 4.38 28.92
C GLN A 730 18.81 5.11 28.26
N LEU A 731 20.04 4.70 28.57
CA LEU A 731 21.24 5.20 27.89
C LEU A 731 21.24 4.92 26.39
N THR A 732 20.52 3.88 25.96
CA THR A 732 20.28 3.60 24.55
C THR A 732 18.84 3.13 24.43
N ASN A 733 18.04 3.82 23.60
CA ASN A 733 16.67 3.43 23.33
C ASN A 733 16.64 2.81 21.94
N ILE A 734 16.36 1.50 21.87
CA ILE A 734 16.34 0.75 20.60
C ILE A 734 14.89 0.38 20.29
N ILE A 735 14.41 0.81 19.13
CA ILE A 735 13.04 0.61 18.69
C ILE A 735 13.03 -0.43 17.56
N TYR A 736 12.17 -1.44 17.69
CA TYR A 736 11.88 -2.44 16.68
C TYR A 736 10.47 -2.26 16.14
N ARG A 737 10.32 -2.43 14.83
CA ARG A 737 9.04 -2.66 14.17
C ARG A 737 8.69 -4.15 14.23
N GLN A 738 7.43 -4.46 14.51
CA GLN A 738 6.89 -5.81 14.45
C GLN A 738 5.49 -5.79 13.80
N ASP A 739 5.34 -6.47 12.66
CA ASP A 739 4.11 -6.40 11.87
C ASP A 739 2.96 -7.24 12.47
N TYR A 740 3.27 -8.35 13.15
CA TYR A 740 2.32 -9.23 13.85
C TYR A 740 3.01 -9.98 15.01
N GLU A 741 2.25 -10.59 15.92
CA GLU A 741 2.72 -11.08 17.24
C GLU A 741 3.93 -12.03 17.18
N ASP A 742 3.99 -12.92 16.19
CA ASP A 742 5.10 -13.87 15.94
C ASP A 742 5.97 -13.48 14.72
N GLY A 743 5.84 -12.25 14.23
CA GLY A 743 6.59 -11.77 13.08
C GLY A 743 8.01 -11.33 13.44
N ASP A 744 8.88 -11.31 12.43
CA ASP A 744 10.27 -10.87 12.57
C ASP A 744 10.36 -9.44 13.12
N LEU A 745 11.37 -9.22 13.95
CA LEU A 745 11.69 -7.90 14.50
C LEU A 745 12.63 -7.18 13.55
N ARG A 746 12.21 -6.00 13.08
CA ARG A 746 13.04 -5.14 12.24
C ARG A 746 13.54 -3.98 13.07
N LEU A 747 14.85 -3.81 13.16
CA LEU A 747 15.42 -2.63 13.82
C LEU A 747 14.94 -1.38 13.08
N TRP A 748 14.23 -0.51 13.78
CA TRP A 748 13.63 0.68 13.19
C TRP A 748 14.51 1.91 13.37
N GLY A 749 15.02 2.09 14.58
CA GLY A 749 15.87 3.22 14.93
C GLY A 749 16.38 3.14 16.36
N SER A 750 17.30 4.03 16.68
CA SER A 750 17.78 4.17 18.05
C SER A 750 18.02 5.62 18.46
N PHE A 751 18.05 5.86 19.77
CA PHE A 751 18.39 7.16 20.34
C PHE A 751 19.51 7.00 21.39
N ASP A 752 20.60 7.74 21.18
CA ASP A 752 21.79 7.73 22.04
C ASP A 752 21.61 8.68 23.25
N GLY A 753 20.98 8.14 24.29
CA GLY A 753 20.84 8.82 25.58
C GLY A 753 22.17 9.05 26.30
N LYS A 754 23.19 8.22 26.05
CA LYS A 754 24.52 8.39 26.64
C LYS A 754 25.22 9.63 26.10
N ASN A 755 25.14 9.87 24.80
CA ASN A 755 25.65 11.09 24.18
C ASN A 755 24.94 12.32 24.76
N LEU A 756 23.61 12.29 24.86
CA LEU A 756 22.85 13.37 25.50
C LEU A 756 23.28 13.62 26.95
N MET A 757 23.40 12.56 27.76
CA MET A 757 23.87 12.65 29.15
C MET A 757 25.24 13.34 29.24
N ASN A 758 26.19 12.95 28.39
CA ASN A 758 27.52 13.55 28.33
C ASN A 758 27.45 15.03 27.95
N LYS A 759 26.63 15.40 26.96
CA LYS A 759 26.43 16.79 26.55
C LYS A 759 25.83 17.64 27.68
N LEU A 760 24.92 17.09 28.47
CA LEU A 760 24.32 17.77 29.63
C LEU A 760 25.26 17.84 30.83
N GLY A 761 26.36 17.08 30.84
CA GLY A 761 27.28 16.98 31.97
C GLY A 761 26.67 16.29 33.20
N MET A 762 25.65 15.45 33.01
CA MET A 762 24.95 14.75 34.10
C MET A 762 25.64 13.43 34.45
N GLN A 763 25.57 13.04 35.72
CA GLN A 763 25.97 11.69 36.14
C GLN A 763 24.89 10.66 35.74
N GLU A 764 25.29 9.43 35.45
CA GLU A 764 24.38 8.39 34.96
C GLU A 764 23.19 8.12 35.89
N ALA A 765 23.44 7.95 37.19
CA ALA A 765 22.39 7.71 38.18
C ALA A 765 21.42 8.90 38.29
N GLU A 766 21.90 10.13 38.07
CA GLU A 766 21.06 11.32 38.05
C GLU A 766 20.22 11.38 36.77
N PHE A 767 20.83 11.14 35.61
CA PHE A 767 20.18 11.14 34.31
C PHE A 767 19.04 10.12 34.25
N LEU A 768 19.31 8.87 34.62
CA LEU A 768 18.31 7.78 34.62
C LEU A 768 17.16 8.04 35.60
N LYS A 769 17.40 8.80 36.68
CA LYS A 769 16.39 9.14 37.69
C LYS A 769 15.54 10.34 37.30
N LYS A 770 16.15 11.36 36.68
CA LYS A 770 15.51 12.66 36.45
C LYS A 770 14.93 12.81 35.05
N ILE A 771 15.57 12.25 34.03
CA ILE A 771 15.16 12.41 32.64
C ILE A 771 14.11 11.34 32.29
N LYS A 772 13.00 11.81 31.74
CA LYS A 772 11.94 10.98 31.17
C LYS A 772 11.95 11.09 29.66
N VAL A 773 11.44 10.05 29.02
CA VAL A 773 11.27 9.94 27.58
C VAL A 773 9.83 9.61 27.23
N GLN A 774 9.34 10.20 26.16
CA GLN A 774 8.09 9.90 25.49
C GLN A 774 8.37 9.75 24.00
N PHE A 775 7.76 8.77 23.36
CA PHE A 775 7.86 8.61 21.91
C PHE A 775 6.60 9.20 21.27
N GLU A 776 6.78 9.91 20.17
CA GLU A 776 5.72 10.40 19.30
C GLU A 776 5.94 9.80 17.91
N ILE A 777 4.88 9.27 17.31
CA ILE A 777 4.90 8.76 15.94
C ILE A 777 3.78 9.41 15.13
N ASP A 778 4.07 9.73 13.88
CA ASP A 778 3.08 10.29 12.93
C ASP A 778 2.57 9.25 11.92
N GLN A 779 1.64 9.67 11.06
CA GLN A 779 1.08 8.84 9.99
C GLN A 779 2.08 8.42 8.89
N THR A 780 3.23 9.10 8.80
CA THR A 780 4.33 8.73 7.89
C THR A 780 5.30 7.75 8.54
N LEU A 781 5.03 7.39 9.81
CA LEU A 781 5.83 6.56 10.71
C LEU A 781 7.14 7.22 11.16
N GLU A 782 7.22 8.55 11.08
CA GLU A 782 8.33 9.35 11.60
C GLU A 782 8.28 9.38 13.14
N PHE A 783 9.44 9.24 13.78
CA PHE A 783 9.57 9.14 15.23
C PHE A 783 10.27 10.37 15.82
N ASN A 784 9.57 11.04 16.72
CA ASN A 784 10.18 12.03 17.62
C ASN A 784 10.37 11.42 19.02
N VAL A 785 11.50 11.77 19.64
CA VAL A 785 11.85 11.46 21.01
C VAL A 785 11.71 12.73 21.84
N LEU A 786 10.65 12.79 22.65
CA LEU A 786 10.40 13.90 23.56
C LEU A 786 11.06 13.60 24.89
N LEU A 787 11.82 14.57 25.39
CA LEU A 787 12.66 14.44 26.58
C LEU A 787 12.29 15.54 27.57
N CYS A 788 12.24 15.20 28.85
CA CYS A 788 11.91 16.15 29.90
C CYS A 788 12.62 15.78 31.20
N GLN A 789 13.10 16.77 31.94
CA GLN A 789 13.46 16.57 33.34
C GLN A 789 12.18 16.61 34.18
N GLY A 790 11.89 15.56 34.95
CA GLY A 790 10.69 15.50 35.81
C GLY A 790 9.39 15.26 35.02
N ASN A 791 8.34 16.04 35.30
CA ASN A 791 7.06 15.98 34.58
C ASN A 791 6.95 17.18 33.63
N PRO A 792 6.38 17.02 32.41
CA PRO A 792 6.29 18.11 31.46
C PRO A 792 5.41 19.24 31.99
N HIS A 793 5.83 20.47 31.74
CA HIS A 793 4.99 21.66 31.88
C HIS A 793 4.26 21.92 30.56
N TYR A 794 3.17 22.68 30.63
CA TYR A 794 2.31 22.97 29.49
C TYR A 794 2.31 24.46 29.17
N LEU A 795 2.14 24.78 27.90
CA LEU A 795 2.05 26.12 27.39
C LEU A 795 0.57 26.48 27.18
N ILE A 796 0.14 27.59 27.78
CA ILE A 796 -1.20 28.14 27.64
C ILE A 796 -1.11 29.47 26.92
N ASP A 797 -1.72 29.55 25.73
CA ASP A 797 -1.70 30.73 24.89
C ASP A 797 -3.09 31.12 24.37
N ILE A 798 -4.16 30.56 24.94
CA ILE A 798 -5.54 30.80 24.47
C ILE A 798 -6.38 31.50 25.54
N PRO A 799 -7.36 32.33 25.14
CA PRO A 799 -8.31 32.94 26.07
C PRO A 799 -9.28 31.89 26.64
N GLY A 800 -9.90 32.22 27.78
CA GLY A 800 -10.88 31.36 28.45
C GLY A 800 -12.03 32.14 29.08
N ILE A 801 -12.86 31.42 29.83
CA ILE A 801 -13.95 31.99 30.63
C ILE A 801 -13.58 31.94 32.12
N GLU A 802 -13.80 33.04 32.85
CA GLU A 802 -13.53 33.16 34.29
C GLU A 802 -14.70 32.62 35.12
N LEU A 803 -14.46 31.55 35.90
CA LEU A 803 -15.43 30.95 36.81
C LEU A 803 -15.84 31.89 37.96
N GLU A 804 -14.90 32.69 38.48
CA GLU A 804 -15.16 33.61 39.59
C GLU A 804 -16.24 34.65 39.26
N SER A 805 -16.32 35.07 37.99
CA SER A 805 -17.34 36.01 37.50
C SER A 805 -18.78 35.45 37.54
N VAL A 806 -18.94 34.14 37.72
CA VAL A 806 -20.21 33.40 37.73
C VAL A 806 -20.58 32.92 39.15
N ILE A 807 -19.57 32.57 39.96
CA ILE A 807 -19.75 31.98 41.30
C ILE A 807 -19.72 33.04 42.42
N SER A 808 -19.27 34.29 42.16
CA SER A 808 -19.32 35.36 43.16
C SER A 808 -20.75 35.87 43.41
N GLU A 809 -21.02 36.29 44.65
CA GLU A 809 -22.28 36.94 45.07
C GLU A 809 -22.59 38.26 44.31
N THR A 810 -21.63 38.77 43.53
CA THR A 810 -21.73 40.01 42.74
C THR A 810 -21.93 39.77 41.23
N SER A 811 -22.04 38.52 40.79
CA SER A 811 -22.33 38.17 39.40
C SER A 811 -23.73 38.63 38.97
N PRO A 812 -23.99 38.99 37.69
CA PRO A 812 -25.34 39.25 37.18
C PRO A 812 -26.29 38.04 37.24
N LEU A 813 -25.75 36.85 37.52
CA LEU A 813 -26.48 35.65 37.90
C LEU A 813 -26.95 35.67 39.36
N PHE A 814 -26.66 36.71 40.14
CA PHE A 814 -27.20 36.94 41.48
C PHE A 814 -27.88 38.31 41.52
N ALA A 815 -29.14 38.36 41.93
CA ALA A 815 -29.87 39.59 42.25
C ALA A 815 -30.20 39.56 43.76
N ASP A 816 -29.80 40.60 44.51
CA ASP A 816 -30.02 40.72 45.96
C ASP A 816 -29.48 39.53 46.79
N GLY A 817 -28.29 39.01 46.44
CA GLY A 817 -27.69 37.85 47.10
C GLY A 817 -28.37 36.51 46.76
N LYS A 818 -29.30 36.49 45.79
CA LYS A 818 -30.02 35.30 45.32
C LYS A 818 -29.67 34.98 43.88
N LEU A 819 -29.37 33.71 43.60
CA LEU A 819 -29.14 33.22 42.23
C LEU A 819 -30.37 33.49 41.34
N ASN A 820 -30.18 34.17 40.21
CA ASN A 820 -31.17 34.50 39.21
C ASN A 820 -31.37 33.27 38.30
N TRP A 821 -32.37 32.47 38.67
CA TRP A 821 -32.67 31.16 38.10
C TRP A 821 -33.11 31.25 36.64
N ASN A 822 -32.20 30.94 35.71
CA ASN A 822 -32.56 30.34 34.43
C ASN A 822 -31.54 29.24 34.12
N ILE A 823 -32.03 28.00 34.16
CA ILE A 823 -31.34 26.72 33.86
C ILE A 823 -30.65 26.08 35.08
N ALA A 824 -31.44 25.52 36.00
CA ALA A 824 -30.99 24.56 37.00
C ALA A 824 -31.73 23.22 36.80
N VAL A 825 -31.00 22.11 36.68
CA VAL A 825 -31.58 20.75 36.69
C VAL A 825 -31.40 20.19 38.11
N GLU A 826 -32.49 20.10 38.88
CA GLU A 826 -32.49 19.57 40.25
C GLU A 826 -32.33 18.05 40.26
N ARG A 827 -31.26 17.51 40.85
CA ARG A 827 -31.08 16.06 41.02
C ARG A 827 -30.25 15.72 42.27
N PHE A 828 -30.72 14.74 43.03
CA PHE A 828 -29.95 14.09 44.09
C PHE A 828 -29.20 12.90 43.49
N ASN A 829 -28.03 13.11 42.88
CA ASN A 829 -27.13 11.99 42.54
C ASN A 829 -26.13 11.76 43.68
N LYS A 830 -26.02 10.51 44.15
CA LYS A 830 -25.25 10.14 45.35
C LYS A 830 -23.73 10.20 45.16
N ASP A 831 -23.28 10.20 43.91
CA ASP A 831 -21.86 10.05 43.54
C ASP A 831 -21.22 11.36 43.00
N LEU A 832 -21.94 12.49 43.05
CA LEU A 832 -21.44 13.80 42.60
C LEU A 832 -21.13 14.74 43.76
N ASN A 833 -20.05 15.49 43.63
CA ASN A 833 -19.51 16.42 44.62
C ASN A 833 -19.66 17.87 44.18
N ASP A 834 -19.78 18.77 45.17
CA ASP A 834 -19.79 20.20 44.90
C ASP A 834 -18.45 20.60 44.26
N GLY A 835 -18.53 21.25 43.09
CA GLY A 835 -17.39 21.61 42.25
C GLY A 835 -17.17 20.71 41.03
N ASP A 836 -17.94 19.62 40.87
CA ASP A 836 -17.88 18.80 39.66
C ASP A 836 -18.29 19.61 38.42
N ILE A 837 -17.53 19.52 37.33
CA ILE A 837 -17.80 20.25 36.08
C ILE A 837 -18.15 19.26 34.97
N ALA A 838 -19.25 19.48 34.25
CA ALA A 838 -19.72 18.62 33.17
C ALA A 838 -20.23 19.40 31.94
N VAL A 839 -20.35 18.69 30.81
CA VAL A 839 -21.04 19.13 29.58
C VAL A 839 -22.16 18.15 29.23
N ASN A 840 -23.02 18.50 28.27
CA ASN A 840 -24.20 17.72 27.84
C ASN A 840 -25.26 17.48 28.93
N VAL A 841 -25.33 18.35 29.95
CA VAL A 841 -26.23 18.20 31.11
C VAL A 841 -27.70 18.42 30.71
N LEU A 842 -28.00 19.39 29.85
CA LEU A 842 -29.38 19.61 29.39
C LEU A 842 -29.80 18.56 28.37
N GLU A 843 -28.91 18.22 27.46
CA GLU A 843 -29.11 17.25 26.40
C GLU A 843 -29.47 15.88 26.99
N SER A 844 -28.71 15.41 27.98
CA SER A 844 -29.00 14.17 28.72
C SER A 844 -30.34 14.19 29.45
N ALA A 845 -30.74 15.34 30.01
CA ALA A 845 -32.05 15.52 30.63
C ALA A 845 -33.22 15.49 29.63
N THR A 846 -33.01 15.92 28.38
CA THR A 846 -34.05 15.95 27.35
C THR A 846 -34.36 14.61 26.69
N VAL A 847 -33.45 13.63 26.77
CA VAL A 847 -33.60 12.29 26.14
C VAL A 847 -33.97 11.19 27.14
N ASP A 848 -34.45 11.55 28.34
CA ASP A 848 -34.74 10.62 29.44
C ASP A 848 -33.57 9.67 29.82
N GLN A 849 -32.32 10.06 29.49
CA GLN A 849 -31.10 9.39 29.94
C GLN A 849 -30.25 10.36 30.76
N PRO A 850 -30.71 10.70 31.97
CA PRO A 850 -30.17 11.84 32.70
C PRO A 850 -28.78 11.67 33.30
N ASP A 851 -28.25 10.45 33.29
CA ASP A 851 -26.88 10.13 33.69
C ASP A 851 -25.91 10.13 32.49
N ALA A 852 -26.39 10.48 31.29
CA ALA A 852 -25.59 10.53 30.06
C ALA A 852 -24.83 11.87 29.87
N TYR A 853 -24.68 12.68 30.92
CA TYR A 853 -23.78 13.84 30.89
C TYR A 853 -22.32 13.40 30.82
N HIS A 854 -21.44 14.28 30.38
CA HIS A 854 -20.00 14.02 30.34
C HIS A 854 -19.27 14.83 31.41
N LEU A 855 -18.74 14.15 32.42
CA LEU A 855 -17.97 14.78 33.49
C LEU A 855 -16.58 15.18 32.97
N VAL A 856 -16.29 16.48 33.01
CA VAL A 856 -15.03 17.09 32.54
C VAL A 856 -14.01 17.13 33.67
N PHE A 857 -14.41 17.62 34.85
CA PHE A 857 -13.59 17.63 36.05
C PHE A 857 -14.40 17.13 37.25
N GLU A 858 -13.95 16.03 37.81
CA GLU A 858 -14.45 15.48 39.08
C GLU A 858 -13.61 15.97 40.28
N VAL A 859 -14.28 16.35 41.36
CA VAL A 859 -13.71 16.65 42.68
C VAL A 859 -13.53 15.32 43.42
N GLY A 860 -12.27 14.90 43.61
CA GLY A 860 -11.95 13.66 44.30
C GLY A 860 -12.03 13.79 45.83
N ASN A 861 -12.42 12.71 46.52
CA ASN A 861 -12.30 12.57 47.98
C ASN A 861 -10.86 12.28 48.45
N ASP A 862 -10.01 11.79 47.55
CA ASP A 862 -8.56 11.64 47.73
C ASP A 862 -7.87 12.57 46.72
N GLY A 863 -6.93 13.41 47.18
CA GLY A 863 -6.23 14.45 46.40
C GLY A 863 -5.31 13.95 45.27
N SER A 864 -5.76 12.99 44.44
CA SER A 864 -4.97 12.23 43.49
C SER A 864 -4.93 12.81 42.07
N LYS A 865 -5.63 13.91 41.77
CA LYS A 865 -5.39 14.66 40.53
C LYS A 865 -4.17 15.56 40.68
N LEU A 866 -3.04 15.09 40.13
CA LEU A 866 -1.80 15.85 40.04
C LEU A 866 -2.03 17.14 39.25
N PHE A 867 -1.96 18.28 39.95
CA PHE A 867 -1.89 19.58 39.31
C PHE A 867 -0.73 19.64 38.32
N GLN A 868 -1.01 20.13 37.11
CA GLN A 868 -0.03 20.37 36.06
C GLN A 868 0.46 21.82 36.17
N LYS A 869 1.71 22.08 35.78
CA LYS A 869 2.27 23.43 35.74
C LYS A 869 2.08 24.05 34.36
N PHE A 870 1.64 25.31 34.33
CA PHE A 870 1.28 26.06 33.12
C PHE A 870 2.18 27.30 32.94
N HIS A 871 2.62 27.55 31.72
CA HIS A 871 3.34 28.77 31.30
C HIS A 871 2.44 29.59 30.37
N TYR A 872 2.31 30.90 30.62
CA TYR A 872 1.38 31.76 29.89
C TYR A 872 2.10 32.69 28.91
N LEU A 873 1.71 32.67 27.63
CA LEU A 873 2.30 33.55 26.61
C LEU A 873 1.58 34.89 26.44
N ARG A 874 0.26 34.94 26.69
CA ARG A 874 -0.59 36.09 26.33
C ARG A 874 -0.93 37.03 27.50
N ASP A 875 -0.67 36.62 28.73
CA ASP A 875 -1.22 37.29 29.92
C ASP A 875 -0.22 38.21 30.63
N GLY A 876 0.99 38.40 30.10
CA GLY A 876 2.06 39.17 30.75
C GLY A 876 2.54 38.59 32.08
N VAL A 877 2.02 37.41 32.46
CA VAL A 877 2.38 36.65 33.65
C VAL A 877 3.67 35.91 33.37
N THR A 878 4.74 36.30 34.06
CA THR A 878 6.07 35.67 33.93
C THR A 878 6.23 34.44 34.81
N GLU A 879 5.36 34.24 35.81
CA GLU A 879 5.43 33.10 36.73
C GLU A 879 4.52 31.94 36.28
N PRO A 880 4.99 30.68 36.40
CA PRO A 880 4.17 29.53 36.03
C PRO A 880 2.99 29.33 37.00
N GLY A 881 1.80 29.07 36.45
CA GLY A 881 0.61 28.70 37.20
C GLY A 881 0.48 27.20 37.40
N ILE A 882 -0.61 26.78 38.06
CA ILE A 882 -0.98 25.36 38.20
C ILE A 882 -2.43 25.14 37.78
N GLY A 883 -2.77 23.94 37.29
CA GLY A 883 -4.12 23.63 36.87
C GLY A 883 -4.38 22.17 36.53
N LEU A 884 -5.56 21.90 35.99
CA LEU A 884 -6.06 20.59 35.59
C LEU A 884 -6.23 20.53 34.07
N ILE A 885 -6.03 19.33 33.51
CA ILE A 885 -6.29 19.02 32.10
C ILE A 885 -7.34 17.92 32.07
N SER A 886 -8.40 18.11 31.28
CA SER A 886 -9.48 17.13 31.14
C SER A 886 -9.07 15.95 30.25
N ASN A 887 -9.84 14.87 30.35
CA ASN A 887 -9.90 13.87 29.27
C ASN A 887 -10.51 14.48 27.99
N PRO A 888 -10.38 13.82 26.83
CA PRO A 888 -11.00 14.28 25.59
C PRO A 888 -12.51 14.46 25.75
N LEU A 889 -13.02 15.59 25.28
CA LEU A 889 -14.44 15.89 25.28
C LEU A 889 -15.23 15.03 24.27
N PRO A 890 -16.55 14.85 24.49
CA PRO A 890 -17.43 14.25 23.50
C PRO A 890 -17.54 15.12 22.23
N PRO A 891 -18.05 14.56 21.11
CA PRO A 891 -18.32 15.32 19.89
C PRO A 891 -19.14 16.59 20.17
N PHE A 892 -18.82 17.67 19.47
CA PHE A 892 -19.56 18.92 19.60
C PHE A 892 -21.02 18.74 19.19
N PRO A 893 -21.96 19.38 19.91
CA PRO A 893 -23.36 19.44 19.49
C PRO A 893 -23.51 20.22 18.18
N GLN A 894 -24.68 20.13 17.54
CA GLN A 894 -24.98 20.83 16.27
C GLN A 894 -24.81 22.35 16.36
N THR A 895 -24.93 22.91 17.57
CA THR A 895 -24.70 24.35 17.84
C THR A 895 -23.23 24.75 17.67
N GLY A 896 -22.31 23.79 17.61
CA GLY A 896 -20.87 24.04 17.54
C GLY A 896 -20.23 24.51 18.85
N GLN A 897 -20.95 24.44 19.98
CA GLN A 897 -20.47 24.93 21.28
C GLN A 897 -20.80 23.95 22.40
N HIS A 898 -19.83 23.67 23.26
CA HIS A 898 -20.07 22.93 24.50
C HIS A 898 -20.47 23.89 25.62
N THR A 899 -21.60 23.61 26.28
CA THR A 899 -22.04 24.36 27.47
C THR A 899 -21.59 23.64 28.73
N PHE A 900 -20.89 24.37 29.61
CA PHE A 900 -20.32 23.86 30.85
C PHE A 900 -21.21 24.17 32.04
N TYR A 901 -21.32 23.21 32.94
CA TYR A 901 -22.08 23.28 34.17
C TYR A 901 -21.22 22.88 35.35
N ILE A 902 -21.39 23.53 36.50
CA ILE A 902 -20.80 23.14 37.78
C ILE A 902 -21.88 22.59 38.69
N TYR A 903 -21.59 21.52 39.40
CA TYR A 903 -22.49 20.95 40.39
C TYR A 903 -22.27 21.63 41.74
N GLN A 904 -23.32 22.13 42.36
CA GLN A 904 -23.21 22.85 43.63
C GLN A 904 -24.43 22.62 44.52
N THR A 905 -24.21 22.60 45.83
CA THR A 905 -25.29 22.60 46.82
C THR A 905 -25.79 24.03 47.02
N ASP A 906 -27.08 24.22 46.81
CA ASP A 906 -27.79 25.46 47.09
C ASP A 906 -27.80 25.72 48.61
N ALA A 907 -27.26 26.87 49.03
CA ALA A 907 -27.14 27.23 50.44
C ALA A 907 -28.48 27.53 51.14
N GLU A 908 -29.54 27.89 50.40
CA GLU A 908 -30.86 28.19 50.95
C GLU A 908 -31.75 26.93 51.00
N THR A 909 -31.74 26.13 49.94
CA THR A 909 -32.63 24.96 49.80
C THR A 909 -31.96 23.63 50.18
N ASN A 910 -30.65 23.64 50.41
CA ASN A 910 -29.82 22.46 50.67
C ASN A 910 -30.00 21.35 49.61
N SER A 911 -30.30 21.74 48.38
CA SER A 911 -30.51 20.85 47.24
C SER A 911 -29.34 20.95 46.28
N LYS A 912 -28.94 19.82 45.68
CA LYS A 912 -27.84 19.76 44.72
C LYS A 912 -28.33 20.03 43.30
N LYS A 913 -27.66 20.93 42.59
CA LYS A 913 -28.07 21.38 41.24
C LYS A 913 -26.87 21.61 40.33
N TRP A 914 -27.09 21.42 39.03
CA TRP A 914 -26.17 21.88 37.98
C TRP A 914 -26.41 23.36 37.66
N ILE A 915 -25.37 24.18 37.74
CA ILE A 915 -25.37 25.63 37.47
C ILE A 915 -24.57 25.88 36.19
N ARG A 916 -25.14 26.59 35.22
CA ARG A 916 -24.45 26.92 33.97
C ARG A 916 -23.32 27.92 34.22
N ILE A 917 -22.11 27.57 33.81
CA ILE A 917 -20.91 28.43 33.92
C ILE A 917 -20.73 29.28 32.66
N GLY A 918 -20.92 28.68 31.48
CA GLY A 918 -20.67 29.35 30.21
C GLY A 918 -20.63 28.36 29.06
N ALA A 919 -20.31 28.84 27.86
CA ALA A 919 -20.13 28.00 26.68
C ALA A 919 -18.81 28.34 26.00
N LEU A 920 -18.09 27.31 25.54
CA LEU A 920 -16.90 27.46 24.73
C LEU A 920 -17.20 26.92 23.33
N SER A 921 -16.95 27.74 22.32
CA SER A 921 -17.11 27.34 20.93
C SER A 921 -16.03 26.35 20.54
N LYS A 922 -16.36 25.49 19.56
CA LYS A 922 -15.37 24.69 18.87
C LYS A 922 -14.27 25.63 18.34
N PRO A 923 -13.00 25.43 18.72
CA PRO A 923 -11.90 26.22 18.17
C PRO A 923 -11.90 26.10 16.65
N ASP A 924 -11.65 27.22 15.97
CA ASP A 924 -11.58 27.26 14.52
C ASP A 924 -10.29 26.57 14.05
N VAL A 925 -10.43 25.31 13.65
CA VAL A 925 -9.32 24.49 13.15
C VAL A 925 -9.74 23.88 11.82
N THR A 926 -9.11 24.35 10.76
CA THR A 926 -9.13 23.70 9.46
C THR A 926 -8.13 22.56 9.45
N THR A 927 -8.60 21.36 9.82
CA THR A 927 -7.81 20.12 9.74
C THR A 927 -8.58 19.05 8.97
N ASP A 928 -7.82 18.24 8.26
CA ASP A 928 -8.29 17.04 7.58
C ASP A 928 -8.25 15.79 8.47
N TYR A 929 -7.80 15.90 9.73
CA TYR A 929 -7.58 14.78 10.64
C TYR A 929 -8.54 14.81 11.83
N PRO A 930 -8.83 13.64 12.44
CA PRO A 930 -9.54 13.60 13.71
C PRO A 930 -8.82 14.45 14.76
N CYS A 931 -9.56 15.38 15.37
CA CYS A 931 -9.05 16.26 16.42
C CYS A 931 -9.83 15.96 17.71
N GLN A 932 -9.09 15.72 18.79
CA GLN A 932 -9.67 15.63 20.13
C GLN A 932 -9.68 17.04 20.75
N TYR A 933 -10.63 17.31 21.64
CA TYR A 933 -10.71 18.60 22.31
C TYR A 933 -10.54 18.39 23.80
N ARG A 934 -9.70 19.23 24.43
CA ARG A 934 -9.43 19.17 25.87
C ARG A 934 -9.72 20.50 26.51
N VAL A 935 -10.02 20.45 27.79
CA VAL A 935 -10.30 21.62 28.60
C VAL A 935 -9.24 21.73 29.67
N THR A 936 -8.77 22.95 29.91
CA THR A 936 -7.90 23.24 31.06
C THR A 936 -8.61 24.16 32.03
N LEU A 937 -8.36 23.95 33.32
CA LEU A 937 -8.78 24.82 34.41
C LEU A 937 -7.55 25.20 35.22
N ASP A 938 -7.22 26.49 35.29
CA ASP A 938 -6.10 26.98 36.10
C ASP A 938 -6.52 27.40 37.51
N ASN A 939 -5.53 27.74 38.33
CA ASN A 939 -5.70 28.23 39.69
C ASN A 939 -6.32 29.63 39.80
N GLN A 940 -6.55 30.32 38.68
CA GLN A 940 -7.31 31.57 38.61
C GLN A 940 -8.79 31.31 38.27
N GLY A 941 -9.18 30.03 38.12
CA GLY A 941 -10.54 29.67 37.76
C GLY A 941 -10.86 29.94 36.28
N ILE A 942 -9.88 29.92 35.38
CA ILE A 942 -10.12 30.17 33.96
C ILE A 942 -10.22 28.85 33.20
N LEU A 943 -11.39 28.58 32.62
CA LEU A 943 -11.68 27.45 31.73
C LEU A 943 -11.31 27.78 30.29
N ARG A 944 -10.45 26.97 29.66
CA ARG A 944 -9.99 27.15 28.27
C ARG A 944 -10.18 25.88 27.44
N MET A 945 -10.55 26.03 26.17
CA MET A 945 -10.78 24.95 25.23
C MET A 945 -9.62 24.83 24.24
N HIS A 946 -8.92 23.70 24.27
CA HIS A 946 -7.81 23.39 23.37
C HIS A 946 -8.29 22.47 22.24
N ALA A 947 -7.81 22.73 21.03
CA ALA A 947 -7.92 21.80 19.92
C ALA A 947 -6.65 20.94 19.85
N GLY A 948 -6.81 19.66 20.10
CA GLY A 948 -5.74 18.69 20.28
C GLY A 948 -5.39 18.46 21.75
N GLU A 949 -4.17 18.00 21.96
CA GLU A 949 -3.52 17.95 23.27
C GLU A 949 -3.14 19.36 23.74
N VAL A 950 -3.05 19.56 25.06
CA VAL A 950 -2.51 20.82 25.58
C VAL A 950 -1.02 20.88 25.21
N PRO A 951 -0.53 21.95 24.56
CA PRO A 951 0.85 22.01 24.10
C PRO A 951 1.85 21.91 25.25
N TYR A 952 2.95 21.19 25.04
CA TYR A 952 4.06 21.21 25.98
C TYR A 952 4.80 22.55 25.94
N TRP A 953 5.41 22.91 27.06
CA TRP A 953 6.41 23.98 27.07
C TRP A 953 7.73 23.45 26.50
N THR A 954 8.02 23.79 25.25
CA THR A 954 9.10 23.19 24.46
C THR A 954 10.29 24.12 24.20
N SER A 955 11.48 23.54 23.98
CA SER A 955 12.66 24.24 23.47
C SER A 955 13.43 23.37 22.45
N ASN A 956 14.04 24.01 21.46
CA ASN A 956 14.91 23.35 20.48
C ASN A 956 16.36 23.19 20.98
N SER A 957 16.67 23.68 22.17
CA SER A 957 17.99 23.53 22.80
C SER A 957 17.94 22.47 23.87
N GLN A 958 18.79 21.44 23.74
CA GLN A 958 18.95 20.38 24.75
C GLN A 958 19.25 20.94 26.16
N GLU A 959 19.82 22.14 26.27
CA GLU A 959 20.11 22.80 27.55
C GLU A 959 18.86 23.02 28.41
N CYS A 960 17.67 23.06 27.80
CA CYS A 960 16.41 23.19 28.53
C CYS A 960 16.15 22.00 29.48
N LEU A 961 16.78 20.85 29.24
CA LEU A 961 16.70 19.67 30.11
C LEU A 961 17.41 19.84 31.45
N LYS A 962 18.12 20.96 31.67
CA LYS A 962 18.61 21.37 32.99
C LYS A 962 17.52 22.02 33.85
N GLU A 963 16.44 22.45 33.21
CA GLU A 963 15.26 23.01 33.86
C GLU A 963 14.15 21.96 33.92
N GLU A 964 13.46 21.88 35.07
CA GLU A 964 12.36 20.94 35.22
C GLU A 964 11.17 21.33 34.33
N GLY A 965 10.60 20.34 33.64
CA GLY A 965 9.35 20.48 32.90
C GLY A 965 9.44 21.10 31.51
N CYS A 966 10.60 21.61 31.08
CA CYS A 966 10.81 22.00 29.68
C CYS A 966 11.05 20.75 28.81
N VAL A 967 10.34 20.65 27.68
CA VAL A 967 10.42 19.50 26.76
C VAL A 967 11.38 19.79 25.62
N TYR A 968 12.40 18.96 25.46
CA TYR A 968 13.29 18.93 24.30
C TYR A 968 12.79 17.89 23.29
N ILE A 969 12.74 18.26 22.02
CA ILE A 969 12.34 17.37 20.92
C ILE A 969 13.60 16.99 20.15
N ALA A 970 13.83 15.68 20.01
CA ALA A 970 14.89 15.12 19.18
C ALA A 970 14.30 14.12 18.18
N GLU A 971 15.00 13.87 17.09
CA GLU A 971 14.66 12.83 16.12
C GLU A 971 15.23 11.48 16.54
N LEU A 972 14.52 10.39 16.25
CA LEU A 972 15.05 9.03 16.36
C LEU A 972 15.98 8.77 15.17
N GLU A 973 17.19 8.28 15.41
CA GLU A 973 18.11 7.89 14.33
C GLU A 973 17.60 6.60 13.67
N LEU A 974 16.94 6.75 12.53
CA LEU A 974 16.38 5.66 11.76
C LEU A 974 17.48 4.79 11.16
N GLN A 975 17.27 3.48 11.11
CA GLN A 975 18.23 2.54 10.54
C GLN A 975 17.85 2.23 9.08
N PRO A 976 18.83 2.17 8.16
CA PRO A 976 18.59 1.73 6.80
C PRO A 976 18.20 0.25 6.78
N ASN A 977 17.53 -0.17 5.71
CA ASN A 977 17.20 -1.58 5.55
C ASN A 977 18.47 -2.39 5.26
N GLU A 978 18.70 -3.47 6.02
CA GLU A 978 19.72 -4.46 5.66
C GLU A 978 19.29 -5.22 4.40
N VAL A 979 20.19 -5.28 3.42
CA VAL A 979 19.98 -6.02 2.17
C VAL A 979 20.68 -7.36 2.27
N ASP A 980 19.90 -8.44 2.23
CA ASP A 980 20.46 -9.77 2.13
C ASP A 980 21.00 -10.01 0.72
N LYS A 981 22.32 -10.04 0.58
CA LYS A 981 22.99 -10.28 -0.72
C LYS A 981 22.67 -11.68 -1.28
N GLU A 982 22.33 -12.65 -0.44
CA GLU A 982 21.93 -13.99 -0.88
C GLU A 982 20.55 -14.00 -1.56
N ARG A 983 19.72 -12.98 -1.30
CA ARG A 983 18.41 -12.73 -1.95
C ARG A 983 18.49 -11.71 -3.08
N ASP A 984 19.67 -11.11 -3.32
CA ASP A 984 19.88 -10.16 -4.41
C ASP A 984 20.55 -10.81 -5.62
N PRO A 985 19.80 -11.15 -6.70
CA PRO A 985 20.38 -11.83 -7.86
C PRO A 985 21.41 -10.97 -8.60
N PHE A 986 21.31 -9.63 -8.52
CA PHE A 986 22.12 -8.72 -9.32
C PHE A 986 23.31 -8.12 -8.56
N CYS A 987 23.68 -8.67 -7.39
CA CYS A 987 24.86 -8.22 -6.64
C CYS A 987 26.19 -8.81 -7.16
N GLY A 988 26.12 -9.76 -8.09
CA GLY A 988 27.28 -10.35 -8.78
C GLY A 988 27.96 -11.53 -8.07
N ILE A 989 27.39 -12.04 -6.98
CA ILE A 989 27.94 -13.18 -6.21
C ILE A 989 27.36 -14.55 -6.64
N HIS A 990 26.39 -14.59 -7.57
CA HIS A 990 25.62 -15.79 -7.91
C HIS A 990 26.11 -16.53 -9.17
#